data_AF-A0A925D8M2-F1
#
_entry.id   AF-A0A925D8M2-F1
#
_cell.length_a   1.000
_cell.length_b   1.000
_cell.length_c   1.000
_cell.angle_alpha   90.00
_cell.angle_beta   90.00
_cell.angle_gamma   90.00
#
_symmetry.space_group_name_H-M   'P 1'
#
loop_
_entity.id
_entity.type
_entity.pdbx_description
1 polymer ?
#
loop_
_entity_poly.entity_id
_entity_poly.type
_entity_poly.pdbx_seq_one_letter_code
_entity_poly.pdbx_strand_id
1 'polypeptide(L)'
;MPTPSTSPPVQPAIRRRPWRAFVWSSLACCVLVSVAGYYFGKRNEERQRYQAWLRLERTTDALNNPVTLRLEPLRQYEVGKLLQDLSRQASVRIVLDPKDIENGVLNVHQKVAFEDWQTRNSQPLEVILWKVARCLSAHNEPDPFNAFPQVVISQERGRIVLTSRSLPPEPLRTQVYTLPAAMPERVVLTSAELSDNIQLTVDIDTWVGVGGQGTIGALPATVVVCNTSERHERIGQVVDRLTSLPAVPTSLEPIPLFPIDTSAEQSILASLDTIGTFNYQQTPFNKLLDDISRRFSIPLVFATKKLEEAAIDMETPITLRIKNVSLRSCLRHLLRELGLTYVIKDGFMQITTPEDACSQLYPVLYPVHDLIHACNRRELEDMDSFLQSVDRDSWDNVGGPGSLARVSHGWSLVWQTPDVHQHLEERLGLLRAKIRSPHWPPARLTPRQLAHEKILTRLEQDYRGDSAGLTFAEYFAKIQEDIGVPVLVYRWALDERRISADYRPAIDPNIQPLWRQLAAALEPSDLEFNVQDEAIVITYDRWGTLHSELLDVQGLTSGGKSLVSQSELCDLMVATIESDHWMFSALHGHLAVENNLQKILETRSLVRYLNENRQNLPRVADVRRMAEASASYQRLWNESEKDNDRWRTAYLDFALTRPAVPSQP
;
A
#
# COMPACT_ATOMS: atom_id res chain seq x y z
N MET A 1 -62.84 -55.29 -113.05
CA MET A 1 -62.12 -54.45 -114.05
C MET A 1 -62.39 -52.99 -113.73
N PRO A 2 -61.45 -52.03 -113.91
CA PRO A 2 -60.01 -52.15 -114.20
C PRO A 2 -59.08 -51.51 -113.12
N THR A 3 -57.79 -51.79 -113.32
CA THR A 3 -56.48 -51.39 -112.73
C THR A 3 -56.12 -49.89 -112.83
N PRO A 4 -54.89 -49.38 -112.51
CA PRO A 4 -53.78 -49.81 -111.60
C PRO A 4 -53.09 -48.66 -110.77
N SER A 5 -52.16 -49.05 -109.89
CA SER A 5 -50.91 -48.32 -109.50
C SER A 5 -51.07 -47.05 -108.64
N THR A 6 -50.17 -46.64 -107.76
CA THR A 6 -48.72 -46.80 -107.60
C THR A 6 -48.37 -46.47 -106.15
N SER A 7 -47.49 -47.24 -105.51
CA SER A 7 -46.80 -46.81 -104.28
C SER A 7 -45.62 -45.89 -104.64
N PRO A 8 -45.33 -44.84 -103.86
CA PRO A 8 -43.98 -44.32 -103.72
C PRO A 8 -43.35 -44.80 -102.39
N PRO A 9 -42.02 -44.99 -102.33
CA PRO A 9 -41.30 -45.32 -101.10
C PRO A 9 -40.89 -44.05 -100.31
N VAL A 10 -40.24 -44.25 -99.14
CA VAL A 10 -39.53 -43.25 -98.28
C VAL A 10 -40.46 -42.64 -97.20
N GLN A 11 -40.26 -42.73 -95.87
CA GLN A 11 -39.09 -42.72 -94.97
C GLN A 11 -39.53 -43.23 -93.57
N PRO A 12 -38.70 -43.86 -92.71
CA PRO A 12 -39.10 -44.17 -91.34
C PRO A 12 -39.15 -42.88 -90.49
N ALA A 13 -40.35 -42.49 -90.08
CA ALA A 13 -40.55 -41.40 -89.14
C ALA A 13 -39.98 -41.77 -87.76
N ILE A 14 -38.82 -41.20 -87.43
CA ILE A 14 -38.25 -41.21 -86.07
C ILE A 14 -39.26 -40.52 -85.15
N ARG A 15 -40.03 -41.31 -84.39
CA ARG A 15 -40.85 -40.82 -83.28
C ARG A 15 -39.92 -40.23 -82.22
N ARG A 16 -39.78 -38.90 -82.21
CA ARG A 16 -39.17 -38.15 -81.11
C ARG A 16 -39.97 -38.43 -79.82
N ARG A 17 -39.43 -39.30 -78.95
CA ARG A 17 -39.89 -39.43 -77.56
C ARG A 17 -39.76 -38.05 -76.86
N PRO A 18 -40.66 -37.69 -75.92
CA PRO A 18 -40.68 -36.35 -75.35
C PRO A 18 -39.53 -36.19 -74.35
N TRP A 19 -38.33 -35.94 -74.86
CA TRP A 19 -37.09 -35.71 -74.10
C TRP A 19 -37.26 -34.60 -73.05
N ARG A 20 -38.12 -33.62 -73.34
CA ARG A 20 -38.45 -32.53 -72.42
C ARG A 20 -39.09 -33.05 -71.13
N ALA A 21 -40.05 -33.98 -71.20
CA ALA A 21 -40.73 -34.49 -70.00
C ALA A 21 -39.75 -35.24 -69.07
N PHE A 22 -38.81 -35.99 -69.64
CA PHE A 22 -37.80 -36.73 -68.86
C PHE A 22 -36.77 -35.78 -68.23
N VAL A 23 -36.34 -34.75 -68.95
CA VAL A 23 -35.43 -33.72 -68.43
C VAL A 23 -36.09 -32.92 -67.30
N TRP A 24 -37.34 -32.46 -67.48
CA TRP A 24 -38.08 -31.74 -66.44
C TRP A 24 -38.33 -32.60 -65.19
N SER A 25 -38.61 -33.89 -65.36
CA SER A 25 -38.79 -34.83 -64.23
C SER A 25 -37.48 -35.05 -63.47
N SER A 26 -36.37 -35.20 -64.18
CA SER A 26 -35.03 -35.37 -63.58
C SER A 26 -34.60 -34.09 -62.85
N LEU A 27 -34.83 -32.92 -63.43
CA LEU A 27 -34.49 -31.63 -62.83
C LEU A 27 -35.35 -31.33 -61.60
N ALA A 28 -36.65 -31.65 -61.64
CA ALA A 28 -37.52 -31.57 -60.47
C ALA A 28 -37.07 -32.52 -59.34
N CYS A 29 -36.64 -33.74 -59.68
CA CYS A 29 -36.11 -34.68 -58.71
C CYS A 29 -34.79 -34.18 -58.08
N CYS A 30 -33.87 -33.65 -58.89
CA CYS A 30 -32.63 -33.04 -58.39
C CYS A 30 -32.88 -31.85 -57.47
N VAL A 31 -33.84 -30.99 -57.80
CA VAL A 31 -34.21 -29.84 -56.96
C VAL A 31 -34.84 -30.31 -55.65
N LEU A 32 -35.76 -31.29 -55.69
CA LEU A 32 -36.37 -31.86 -54.49
C LEU A 32 -35.33 -32.53 -53.58
N VAL A 33 -34.39 -33.30 -54.13
CA VAL A 33 -33.31 -33.94 -53.36
C VAL A 33 -32.36 -32.89 -52.79
N SER A 34 -32.05 -31.82 -53.52
CA SER A 34 -31.17 -30.74 -53.04
C SER A 34 -31.85 -29.91 -51.94
N VAL A 35 -33.13 -29.57 -52.10
CA VAL A 35 -33.92 -28.85 -51.08
C VAL A 35 -34.11 -29.72 -49.84
N ALA A 36 -34.44 -31.00 -50.01
CA ALA A 36 -34.52 -31.95 -48.91
C ALA A 36 -33.17 -32.11 -48.21
N GLY A 37 -32.06 -32.23 -48.96
CA GLY A 37 -30.70 -32.28 -48.43
C GLY A 37 -30.31 -31.02 -47.65
N TYR A 38 -30.69 -29.83 -48.15
CA TYR A 38 -30.47 -28.55 -47.47
C TYR A 38 -31.25 -28.47 -46.15
N TYR A 39 -32.55 -28.79 -46.16
CA TYR A 39 -33.37 -28.78 -44.94
C TYR A 39 -32.95 -29.87 -43.95
N PHE A 40 -32.55 -31.06 -44.43
CA PHE A 40 -32.03 -32.13 -43.58
C PHE A 40 -30.69 -31.73 -42.97
N GLY A 41 -29.80 -31.11 -43.75
CA GLY A 41 -28.53 -30.55 -43.29
C GLY A 41 -28.71 -29.47 -42.23
N LYS A 42 -29.59 -28.48 -42.50
CA LYS A 42 -29.92 -27.41 -41.56
C LYS A 42 -30.53 -27.95 -40.26
N ARG A 43 -31.45 -28.91 -40.34
CA ARG A 43 -32.04 -29.57 -39.17
C ARG A 43 -31.00 -30.38 -38.38
N ASN A 44 -30.03 -30.98 -39.06
CA ASN A 44 -28.95 -31.72 -38.41
C ASN A 44 -27.96 -30.77 -37.73
N GLU A 45 -27.66 -29.63 -38.35
CA GLU A 45 -26.84 -28.56 -37.78
C GLU A 45 -27.52 -27.94 -36.54
N GLU A 46 -28.82 -27.65 -36.61
CA GLU A 46 -29.62 -27.20 -35.46
C GLU A 46 -29.64 -28.25 -34.34
N ARG A 47 -29.79 -29.54 -34.66
CA ARG A 47 -29.65 -30.63 -33.69
C ARG A 47 -28.25 -30.72 -33.08
N GLN A 48 -27.20 -30.56 -33.87
CA GLN A 48 -25.82 -30.59 -33.39
C GLN A 48 -25.53 -29.40 -32.47
N ARG A 49 -26.01 -28.19 -32.82
CA ARG A 49 -25.93 -26.99 -31.97
C ARG A 49 -26.69 -27.17 -30.67
N TYR A 50 -27.91 -27.70 -30.72
CA TYR A 50 -28.71 -28.00 -29.53
C TYR A 50 -28.02 -29.05 -28.63
N GLN A 51 -27.47 -30.11 -29.21
CA GLN A 51 -26.71 -31.13 -28.46
C GLN A 51 -25.36 -30.62 -27.94
N ALA A 52 -24.74 -29.64 -28.59
CA ALA A 52 -23.54 -28.96 -28.09
C ALA A 52 -23.87 -28.03 -26.92
N TRP A 53 -24.96 -27.28 -27.04
CA TRP A 53 -25.50 -26.44 -25.98
C TRP A 53 -25.88 -27.25 -24.73
N LEU A 54 -26.62 -28.36 -24.89
CA LEU A 54 -26.95 -29.28 -23.78
C LEU A 54 -25.72 -29.87 -23.10
N ARG A 55 -24.61 -30.05 -23.83
CA ARG A 55 -23.34 -30.53 -23.25
C ARG A 55 -22.63 -29.44 -22.45
N LEU A 56 -22.69 -28.19 -22.91
CA LEU A 56 -22.12 -27.02 -22.23
C LEU A 56 -22.90 -26.66 -20.96
N GLU A 57 -24.23 -26.76 -21.02
CA GLU A 57 -25.10 -26.50 -19.87
C GLU A 57 -24.85 -27.53 -18.76
N ARG A 58 -24.72 -28.82 -19.10
CA ARG A 58 -24.33 -29.86 -18.13
C ARG A 58 -22.99 -29.62 -17.45
N THR A 59 -21.97 -29.16 -18.18
CA THR A 59 -20.67 -28.83 -17.58
C THR A 59 -20.73 -27.58 -16.72
N THR A 60 -21.55 -26.60 -17.11
CA THR A 60 -21.76 -25.37 -16.34
C THR A 60 -22.53 -25.63 -15.04
N ASP A 61 -23.60 -26.43 -15.10
CA ASP A 61 -24.35 -26.85 -13.93
C ASP A 61 -23.47 -27.66 -12.97
N ALA A 62 -22.62 -28.54 -13.50
CA ALA A 62 -21.71 -29.34 -12.70
C ALA A 62 -20.64 -28.49 -11.97
N LEU A 63 -20.13 -27.42 -12.60
CA LEU A 63 -19.17 -26.50 -11.99
C LEU A 63 -19.78 -25.74 -10.79
N ASN A 64 -21.04 -25.37 -10.90
CA ASN A 64 -21.75 -24.61 -9.86
C ASN A 64 -22.29 -25.51 -8.74
N ASN A 65 -22.48 -26.81 -9.00
CA ASN A 65 -23.04 -27.73 -8.01
C ASN A 65 -22.04 -28.03 -6.87
N PRO A 66 -22.52 -28.07 -5.62
CA PRO A 66 -21.67 -28.33 -4.47
C PRO A 66 -21.21 -29.79 -4.43
N VAL A 67 -19.91 -29.99 -4.24
CA VAL A 67 -19.24 -31.29 -4.13
C VAL A 67 -18.55 -31.39 -2.77
N THR A 68 -18.52 -32.59 -2.19
CA THR A 68 -17.90 -32.83 -0.88
C THR A 68 -16.65 -33.70 -1.03
N LEU A 69 -15.48 -33.10 -0.81
CA LEU A 69 -14.22 -33.83 -0.66
C LEU A 69 -13.81 -33.84 0.81
N ARG A 70 -13.42 -35.01 1.33
CA ARG A 70 -12.79 -35.15 2.64
C ARG A 70 -11.31 -35.39 2.43
N LEU A 71 -10.51 -34.35 2.63
CA LEU A 71 -9.06 -34.40 2.54
C LEU A 71 -8.48 -34.11 3.93
N GLU A 72 -7.56 -34.94 4.38
CA GLU A 72 -6.73 -34.68 5.57
C GLU A 72 -5.67 -33.61 5.27
N PRO A 73 -5.46 -32.61 6.17
CA PRO A 73 -4.42 -31.60 6.02
C PRO A 73 -3.03 -32.22 5.90
N LEU A 74 -2.12 -31.59 5.14
CA LEU A 74 -0.72 -32.01 4.94
C LEU A 74 -0.50 -33.39 4.30
N ARG A 75 -1.57 -34.10 3.94
CA ARG A 75 -1.50 -35.38 3.22
C ARG A 75 -1.41 -35.12 1.72
N GLN A 76 -0.50 -35.83 1.06
CA GLN A 76 -0.32 -35.75 -0.39
C GLN A 76 -1.35 -36.62 -1.13
N TYR A 77 -2.03 -36.04 -2.11
CA TYR A 77 -2.99 -36.73 -2.99
C TYR A 77 -2.51 -36.73 -4.43
N GLU A 78 -2.74 -37.83 -5.12
CA GLU A 78 -2.42 -37.97 -6.55
C GLU A 78 -3.51 -37.30 -7.38
N VAL A 79 -3.12 -36.34 -8.23
CA VAL A 79 -4.05 -35.49 -9.01
C VAL A 79 -5.03 -36.32 -9.83
N GLY A 80 -4.56 -37.39 -10.48
CA GLY A 80 -5.40 -38.27 -11.29
C GLY A 80 -6.54 -38.92 -10.50
N LYS A 81 -6.26 -39.41 -9.29
CA LYS A 81 -7.28 -40.01 -8.41
C LYS A 81 -8.28 -38.96 -7.93
N LEU A 82 -7.79 -37.77 -7.59
CA LEU A 82 -8.62 -36.67 -7.13
C LEU A 82 -9.59 -36.19 -8.22
N LEU A 83 -9.10 -36.00 -9.46
CA LEU A 83 -9.95 -35.63 -10.61
C LEU A 83 -10.95 -36.74 -10.97
N GLN A 84 -10.59 -38.02 -10.79
CA GLN A 84 -11.49 -39.15 -10.99
C GLN A 84 -12.62 -39.17 -9.96
N ASP A 85 -12.32 -38.93 -8.69
CA ASP A 85 -13.31 -38.84 -7.62
C ASP A 85 -14.26 -37.66 -7.84
N LEU A 86 -13.73 -36.49 -8.20
CA LEU A 86 -14.53 -35.32 -8.56
C LEU A 86 -15.42 -35.58 -9.79
N SER A 87 -14.89 -36.27 -10.80
CA SER A 87 -15.68 -36.64 -11.98
C SER A 87 -16.87 -37.52 -11.63
N ARG A 88 -16.69 -38.44 -10.67
CA ARG A 88 -17.75 -39.35 -10.21
C ARG A 88 -18.83 -38.62 -9.43
N GLN A 89 -18.45 -37.67 -8.56
CA GLN A 89 -19.41 -36.89 -7.78
C GLN A 89 -20.18 -35.89 -8.65
N ALA A 90 -19.51 -35.21 -9.57
CA ALA A 90 -20.10 -34.21 -10.45
C ALA A 90 -20.86 -34.80 -11.65
N SER A 91 -20.80 -36.12 -11.87
CA SER A 91 -21.36 -36.79 -13.06
C SER A 91 -20.89 -36.19 -14.40
N VAL A 92 -19.71 -35.56 -14.40
CA VAL A 92 -19.07 -34.92 -15.56
C VAL A 92 -17.62 -35.38 -15.61
N ARG A 93 -17.09 -35.61 -16.82
CA ARG A 93 -15.71 -36.06 -16.99
C ARG A 93 -14.74 -34.87 -16.83
N ILE A 94 -13.85 -34.95 -15.85
CA ILE A 94 -12.82 -33.96 -15.55
C ILE A 94 -11.45 -34.58 -15.85
N VAL A 95 -10.63 -33.93 -16.67
CA VAL A 95 -9.34 -34.47 -17.12
C VAL A 95 -8.30 -33.34 -17.24
N LEU A 96 -7.02 -33.69 -17.16
CA LEU A 96 -5.95 -32.81 -17.63
C LEU A 96 -5.92 -32.86 -19.18
N ASP A 97 -5.46 -31.78 -19.83
CA ASP A 97 -5.31 -31.74 -21.28
C ASP A 97 -4.37 -32.87 -21.74
N PRO A 98 -4.81 -33.78 -22.63
CA PRO A 98 -3.96 -34.85 -23.15
C PRO A 98 -2.66 -34.36 -23.78
N LYS A 99 -2.67 -33.17 -24.40
CA LYS A 99 -1.47 -32.59 -25.01
C LYS A 99 -0.46 -32.14 -23.97
N ASP A 100 -0.93 -31.60 -22.84
CA ASP A 100 -0.06 -31.16 -21.76
C ASP A 100 0.52 -32.34 -20.98
N ILE A 101 -0.21 -33.45 -20.92
CA ILE A 101 0.32 -34.72 -20.40
C ILE A 101 1.40 -35.28 -21.35
N GLU A 102 1.14 -35.31 -22.66
CA GLU A 102 2.10 -35.80 -23.66
C GLU A 102 3.39 -34.96 -23.70
N ASN A 103 3.26 -33.64 -23.52
CA ASN A 103 4.38 -32.70 -23.48
C ASN A 103 5.09 -32.63 -22.11
N GLY A 104 4.63 -33.39 -21.11
CA GLY A 104 5.22 -33.42 -19.78
C GLY A 104 4.98 -32.16 -18.93
N VAL A 105 4.07 -31.28 -19.35
CA VAL A 105 3.75 -30.01 -18.67
C VAL A 105 2.81 -30.24 -17.48
N LEU A 106 1.89 -31.19 -17.60
CA LEU A 106 0.99 -31.61 -16.52
C LEU A 106 1.13 -33.11 -16.28
N ASN A 107 1.14 -33.54 -15.01
CA ASN A 107 1.32 -34.94 -14.66
C ASN A 107 0.16 -35.48 -13.81
N VAL A 108 -0.48 -36.55 -14.31
CA VAL A 108 -1.60 -37.23 -13.64
C VAL A 108 -1.16 -37.88 -12.31
N HIS A 109 0.11 -38.26 -12.20
CA HIS A 109 0.72 -38.84 -11.00
C HIS A 109 1.32 -37.79 -10.05
N GLN A 110 1.21 -36.49 -10.36
CA GLN A 110 1.68 -35.42 -9.50
C GLN A 110 0.97 -35.48 -8.15
N LYS A 111 1.75 -35.32 -7.08
CA LYS A 111 1.23 -35.29 -5.72
C LYS A 111 1.05 -33.84 -5.28
N VAL A 112 -0.14 -33.50 -4.82
CA VAL A 112 -0.47 -32.18 -4.30
C VAL A 112 -0.89 -32.30 -2.83
N ALA A 113 -0.44 -31.36 -2.00
CA ALA A 113 -0.86 -31.22 -0.61
C ALA A 113 -1.70 -29.94 -0.48
N PHE A 114 -2.69 -29.97 0.40
CA PHE A 114 -3.54 -28.82 0.68
C PHE A 114 -3.36 -28.43 2.15
N GLU A 115 -2.78 -27.26 2.41
CA GLU A 115 -2.42 -26.81 3.77
C GLU A 115 -3.66 -26.30 4.55
N ASP A 116 -4.61 -25.64 3.87
CA ASP A 116 -5.79 -25.01 4.50
C ASP A 116 -7.14 -25.70 4.25
N TRP A 117 -7.12 -26.97 3.83
CA TRP A 117 -8.35 -27.67 3.44
C TRP A 117 -9.10 -28.28 4.64
N GLN A 118 -9.82 -27.46 5.41
CA GLN A 118 -10.81 -27.95 6.39
C GLN A 118 -12.24 -27.94 5.81
N THR A 119 -12.55 -28.85 4.89
CA THR A 119 -13.94 -29.01 4.42
C THR A 119 -14.76 -29.88 5.38
N ARG A 120 -15.42 -29.24 6.36
CA ARG A 120 -16.68 -29.79 6.90
C ARG A 120 -17.90 -29.45 6.03
N ASN A 121 -17.78 -28.53 5.07
CA ASN A 121 -18.89 -28.03 4.24
C ASN A 121 -18.65 -28.26 2.73
N SER A 122 -19.74 -28.49 1.99
CA SER A 122 -19.74 -28.65 0.53
C SER A 122 -19.41 -27.33 -0.18
N GLN A 123 -18.59 -27.37 -1.24
CA GLN A 123 -18.19 -26.19 -2.03
C GLN A 123 -18.51 -26.43 -3.51
N PRO A 124 -18.77 -25.38 -4.32
CA PRO A 124 -18.91 -25.53 -5.77
C PRO A 124 -17.70 -26.23 -6.39
N LEU A 125 -17.93 -27.13 -7.35
CA LEU A 125 -16.87 -27.86 -8.04
C LEU A 125 -15.83 -26.93 -8.67
N GLU A 126 -16.25 -25.78 -9.20
CA GLU A 126 -15.36 -24.76 -9.77
C GLU A 126 -14.29 -24.30 -8.78
N VAL A 127 -14.68 -24.01 -7.53
CA VAL A 127 -13.76 -23.57 -6.46
C VAL A 127 -12.73 -24.66 -6.15
N ILE A 128 -13.17 -25.90 -6.13
CA ILE A 128 -12.31 -27.05 -5.87
C ILE A 128 -11.28 -27.22 -6.99
N LEU A 129 -11.74 -27.14 -8.25
CA LEU A 129 -10.87 -27.30 -9.41
C LEU A 129 -9.86 -26.17 -9.54
N TRP A 130 -10.21 -24.94 -9.16
CA TRP A 130 -9.27 -23.81 -9.15
C TRP A 130 -8.14 -23.98 -8.13
N LYS A 131 -8.44 -24.54 -6.96
CA LYS A 131 -7.41 -24.87 -5.96
C LYS A 131 -6.48 -25.98 -6.46
N VAL A 132 -7.02 -26.99 -7.13
CA VAL A 132 -6.22 -28.05 -7.78
C VAL A 132 -5.32 -27.45 -8.86
N ALA A 133 -5.86 -26.56 -9.69
CA ALA A 133 -5.13 -25.84 -10.73
C ALA A 133 -3.98 -24.99 -10.14
N ARG A 134 -4.23 -24.25 -9.06
CA ARG A 134 -3.20 -23.48 -8.35
C ARG A 134 -2.07 -24.37 -7.83
N CYS A 135 -2.39 -25.53 -7.24
CA CYS A 135 -1.38 -26.48 -6.77
C CYS A 135 -0.54 -27.07 -7.92
N LEU A 136 -1.18 -27.30 -9.08
CA LEU A 136 -0.49 -27.76 -10.28
C LEU A 136 0.47 -26.70 -10.84
N SER A 137 0.07 -25.42 -10.80
CA SER A 137 0.90 -24.30 -11.27
C SER A 137 2.07 -23.94 -10.33
N ALA A 138 1.97 -24.22 -9.02
CA ALA A 138 2.98 -23.85 -8.03
C ALA A 138 4.25 -24.72 -8.02
N HIS A 139 4.31 -25.80 -8.80
CA HIS A 139 5.42 -26.78 -8.78
C HIS A 139 6.51 -26.57 -9.86
N ASN A 140 6.41 -25.54 -10.71
CA ASN A 140 7.44 -25.23 -11.73
C ASN A 140 8.06 -23.84 -11.49
N GLU A 141 9.39 -23.74 -11.58
CA GLU A 141 10.19 -22.54 -11.31
C GLU A 141 9.75 -21.30 -12.15
N PRO A 142 9.80 -20.06 -11.61
CA PRO A 142 9.36 -18.86 -12.34
C PRO A 142 10.38 -18.34 -13.37
N ASP A 143 10.10 -18.55 -14.67
CA ASP A 143 10.77 -17.87 -15.79
C ASP A 143 10.44 -16.35 -15.79
N PRO A 144 11.42 -15.42 -15.86
CA PRO A 144 11.15 -13.98 -15.86
C PRO A 144 10.50 -13.41 -17.13
N PHE A 145 10.47 -14.14 -18.25
CA PHE A 145 10.00 -13.61 -19.54
C PHE A 145 8.78 -14.31 -20.13
N ASN A 146 8.20 -15.28 -19.42
CA ASN A 146 6.97 -15.97 -19.81
C ASN A 146 6.07 -16.14 -18.59
N ALA A 147 4.85 -15.59 -18.64
CA ALA A 147 3.82 -15.86 -17.65
C ALA A 147 3.68 -17.38 -17.46
N PHE A 148 3.68 -17.83 -16.20
CA PHE A 148 3.52 -19.23 -15.81
C PHE A 148 2.51 -19.98 -16.68
N PRO A 149 2.65 -21.29 -16.92
CA PRO A 149 1.51 -22.10 -17.31
C PRO A 149 0.47 -22.07 -16.17
N GLN A 150 -0.41 -21.08 -16.21
CA GLN A 150 -1.61 -21.10 -15.40
C GLN A 150 -2.44 -22.27 -15.90
N VAL A 151 -2.69 -23.23 -15.01
CA VAL A 151 -3.62 -24.30 -15.30
C VAL A 151 -5.02 -23.69 -15.32
N VAL A 152 -5.62 -23.59 -16.48
CA VAL A 152 -6.95 -23.01 -16.67
C VAL A 152 -7.98 -24.12 -16.78
N ILE A 153 -9.16 -23.89 -16.22
CA ILE A 153 -10.30 -24.78 -16.36
C ILE A 153 -11.09 -24.36 -17.60
N SER A 154 -11.17 -25.24 -18.58
CA SER A 154 -11.96 -25.03 -19.79
C SER A 154 -13.06 -26.08 -19.92
N GLN A 155 -14.14 -25.74 -20.64
CA GLN A 155 -15.21 -26.68 -20.94
C GLN A 155 -15.10 -27.12 -22.40
N GLU A 156 -14.73 -28.38 -22.64
CA GLU A 156 -14.56 -28.93 -23.98
C GLU A 156 -15.46 -30.13 -24.23
N ARG A 157 -16.37 -30.01 -25.21
CA ARG A 157 -17.20 -31.12 -25.72
C ARG A 157 -17.96 -31.89 -24.62
N GLY A 158 -18.40 -31.21 -23.55
CA GLY A 158 -19.11 -31.82 -22.42
C GLY A 158 -18.20 -32.46 -21.37
N ARG A 159 -16.94 -32.02 -21.31
CA ARG A 159 -15.94 -32.38 -20.29
C ARG A 159 -15.32 -31.11 -19.74
N ILE A 160 -14.79 -31.20 -18.53
CA ILE A 160 -13.98 -30.14 -17.92
C ILE A 160 -12.51 -30.52 -18.13
N VAL A 161 -11.73 -29.63 -18.72
CA VAL A 161 -10.33 -29.87 -19.07
C VAL A 161 -9.45 -28.83 -18.37
N LEU A 162 -8.44 -29.31 -17.63
CA LEU A 162 -7.41 -28.48 -17.04
C LEU A 162 -6.23 -28.39 -18.02
N THR A 163 -5.96 -27.19 -18.54
CA THR A 163 -4.96 -26.96 -19.60
C THR A 163 -3.95 -25.91 -19.17
N SER A 164 -2.67 -26.16 -19.44
CA SER A 164 -1.56 -25.23 -19.33
C SER A 164 -1.48 -24.36 -20.59
N ARG A 165 -2.14 -23.20 -20.59
CA ARG A 165 -1.97 -22.15 -21.62
C ARG A 165 -1.96 -20.79 -20.96
N SER A 166 -1.27 -19.82 -21.55
CA SER A 166 -1.51 -18.42 -21.20
C SER A 166 -2.97 -18.08 -21.50
N LEU A 167 -3.62 -17.47 -20.52
CA LEU A 167 -5.03 -17.10 -20.53
C LEU A 167 -5.41 -16.33 -21.82
N PRO A 168 -6.49 -16.68 -22.53
CA PRO A 168 -7.37 -15.61 -23.00
C PRO A 168 -7.88 -14.85 -21.76
N PRO A 169 -8.00 -13.51 -21.81
CA PRO A 169 -8.37 -12.70 -20.63
C PRO A 169 -9.62 -13.29 -19.98
N GLU A 170 -9.61 -13.40 -18.65
CA GLU A 170 -10.77 -13.88 -17.90
C GLU A 170 -12.04 -13.17 -18.40
N PRO A 171 -13.13 -13.91 -18.67
CA PRO A 171 -14.35 -13.28 -19.15
C PRO A 171 -14.83 -12.28 -18.10
N LEU A 172 -14.92 -11.02 -18.50
CA LEU A 172 -15.50 -9.98 -17.66
C LEU A 172 -16.94 -10.36 -17.35
N ARG A 173 -17.29 -10.36 -16.07
CA ARG A 173 -18.64 -10.59 -15.58
C ARG A 173 -19.22 -9.27 -15.13
N THR A 174 -20.49 -9.04 -15.38
CA THR A 174 -21.20 -7.87 -14.82
C THR A 174 -21.91 -8.30 -13.54
N GLN A 175 -21.58 -7.65 -12.43
CA GLN A 175 -22.24 -7.84 -11.13
C GLN A 175 -22.79 -6.52 -10.62
N VAL A 176 -23.89 -6.61 -9.90
CA VAL A 176 -24.59 -5.45 -9.32
C VAL A 176 -24.42 -5.49 -7.81
N TYR A 177 -23.89 -4.41 -7.26
CA TYR A 177 -23.72 -4.21 -5.82
C TYR A 177 -24.74 -3.19 -5.34
N THR A 178 -25.66 -3.62 -4.47
CA THR A 178 -26.72 -2.76 -3.91
C THR A 178 -26.31 -2.21 -2.57
N LEU A 179 -26.45 -0.90 -2.38
CA LEU A 179 -26.22 -0.27 -1.08
C LEU A 179 -27.37 -0.60 -0.12
N PRO A 180 -27.08 -0.94 1.15
CA PRO A 180 -28.13 -1.15 2.13
C PRO A 180 -28.89 0.15 2.39
N ALA A 181 -30.15 0.01 2.84
CA ALA A 181 -30.93 1.17 3.25
C ALA A 181 -30.21 1.95 4.36
N ALA A 182 -30.29 3.28 4.31
CA ALA A 182 -29.65 4.14 5.30
C ALA A 182 -30.12 3.79 6.71
N MET A 183 -29.17 3.38 7.56
CA MET A 183 -29.38 3.11 8.98
C MET A 183 -28.60 4.16 9.79
N PRO A 184 -29.18 4.75 10.84
CA PRO A 184 -28.52 5.80 11.62
C PRO A 184 -27.26 5.31 12.35
N GLU A 185 -27.13 4.01 12.59
CA GLU A 185 -25.98 3.41 13.28
C GLU A 185 -24.83 3.02 12.36
N ARG A 186 -24.99 3.11 11.03
CA ARG A 186 -24.01 2.68 10.04
C ARG A 186 -23.59 3.82 9.11
N VAL A 187 -22.43 3.67 8.51
CA VAL A 187 -21.96 4.58 7.47
C VAL A 187 -22.94 4.56 6.30
N VAL A 188 -23.38 5.75 5.88
CA VAL A 188 -24.21 5.94 4.69
C VAL A 188 -23.31 6.38 3.55
N LEU A 189 -23.19 5.52 2.53
CA LEU A 189 -22.41 5.77 1.32
C LEU A 189 -23.36 6.05 0.15
N THR A 190 -22.99 7.02 -0.68
CA THR A 190 -23.59 7.21 -2.00
C THR A 190 -23.04 6.19 -3.00
N SER A 191 -23.75 5.97 -4.11
CA SER A 191 -23.25 5.10 -5.18
C SER A 191 -21.99 5.65 -5.85
N ALA A 192 -21.82 6.98 -5.88
CA ALA A 192 -20.61 7.63 -6.35
C ALA A 192 -19.43 7.35 -5.41
N GLU A 193 -19.60 7.58 -4.10
CA GLU A 193 -18.55 7.30 -3.11
C GLU A 193 -18.16 5.82 -3.12
N LEU A 194 -19.12 4.89 -3.20
CA LEU A 194 -18.80 3.46 -3.29
C LEU A 194 -18.05 3.14 -4.59
N SER A 195 -18.46 3.72 -5.72
CA SER A 195 -17.77 3.54 -7.00
C SER A 195 -16.32 4.04 -6.94
N ASP A 196 -16.09 5.23 -6.37
CA ASP A 196 -14.76 5.82 -6.25
C ASP A 196 -13.88 4.97 -5.32
N ASN A 197 -14.41 4.54 -4.17
CA ASN A 197 -13.69 3.65 -3.26
C ASN A 197 -13.38 2.31 -3.92
N ILE A 198 -14.29 1.70 -4.71
CA ILE A 198 -14.00 0.45 -5.44
C ILE A 198 -12.89 0.64 -6.46
N GLN A 199 -12.91 1.74 -7.24
CA GLN A 199 -11.90 2.01 -8.27
C GLN A 199 -10.50 2.20 -7.67
N LEU A 200 -10.41 2.89 -6.54
CA LEU A 200 -9.16 3.08 -5.82
C LEU A 200 -8.68 1.79 -5.15
N THR A 201 -9.59 0.87 -4.84
CA THR A 201 -9.30 -0.27 -3.97
C THR A 201 -9.01 -1.57 -4.71
N VAL A 202 -9.52 -1.70 -5.93
CA VAL A 202 -9.38 -2.93 -6.71
C VAL A 202 -8.53 -2.60 -7.91
N ASP A 203 -7.26 -3.03 -7.85
CA ASP A 203 -6.19 -2.93 -8.85
C ASP A 203 -6.41 -1.77 -9.83
N ILE A 204 -5.80 -0.61 -9.53
CA ILE A 204 -6.09 0.65 -10.21
C ILE A 204 -5.96 0.54 -11.74
N ASP A 205 -4.99 -0.21 -12.24
CA ASP A 205 -4.68 -0.41 -13.67
C ASP A 205 -5.75 -1.22 -14.44
N THR A 206 -6.76 -1.74 -13.74
CA THR A 206 -7.73 -2.67 -14.31
C THR A 206 -8.95 -2.00 -14.93
N TRP A 207 -9.11 -0.69 -14.69
CA TRP A 207 -10.25 0.09 -15.15
C TRP A 207 -10.00 0.73 -16.53
N VAL A 208 -11.05 0.81 -17.36
CA VAL A 208 -10.98 1.43 -18.70
C VAL A 208 -10.43 2.86 -18.67
N GLY A 209 -10.67 3.60 -17.58
CA GLY A 209 -10.17 4.98 -17.41
C GLY A 209 -8.64 5.10 -17.37
N VAL A 210 -7.92 4.02 -17.07
CA VAL A 210 -6.45 4.00 -16.99
C VAL A 210 -5.81 2.92 -17.86
N GLY A 211 -6.56 2.38 -18.84
CA GLY A 211 -6.05 1.43 -19.83
C GLY A 211 -6.42 -0.04 -19.60
N GLY A 212 -7.17 -0.35 -18.54
CA GLY A 212 -7.70 -1.68 -18.27
C GLY A 212 -8.98 -2.01 -19.03
N GLN A 213 -9.60 -3.16 -18.71
CA GLN A 213 -10.83 -3.64 -19.39
C GLN A 213 -12.09 -3.57 -18.51
N GLY A 214 -11.94 -3.31 -17.21
CA GLY A 214 -13.03 -3.24 -16.25
C GLY A 214 -13.83 -1.94 -16.37
N THR A 215 -15.15 -2.03 -16.24
CA THR A 215 -16.03 -0.86 -16.21
C THR A 215 -16.83 -0.81 -14.92
N ILE A 216 -17.15 0.39 -14.47
CA ILE A 216 -17.94 0.62 -13.27
C ILE A 216 -18.86 1.81 -13.51
N GLY A 217 -20.09 1.70 -13.03
CA GLY A 217 -21.10 2.74 -13.15
C GLY A 217 -21.93 2.86 -11.89
N ALA A 218 -22.10 4.09 -11.41
CA ALA A 218 -22.96 4.41 -10.29
C ALA A 218 -24.39 4.71 -10.77
N LEU A 219 -25.37 4.00 -10.21
CA LEU A 219 -26.80 4.26 -10.33
C LEU A 219 -27.36 4.63 -8.95
N PRO A 220 -28.57 5.21 -8.82
CA PRO A 220 -29.16 5.46 -7.50
C PRO A 220 -29.18 4.19 -6.64
N ALA A 221 -28.54 4.25 -5.46
CA ALA A 221 -28.39 3.15 -4.49
C ALA A 221 -27.72 1.86 -5.02
N THR A 222 -27.07 1.90 -6.19
CA THR A 222 -26.54 0.70 -6.83
C THR A 222 -25.24 1.02 -7.58
N VAL A 223 -24.27 0.10 -7.57
CA VAL A 223 -23.06 0.17 -8.38
C VAL A 223 -23.00 -1.07 -9.28
N VAL A 224 -22.87 -0.85 -10.59
CA VAL A 224 -22.74 -1.91 -11.59
C VAL A 224 -21.28 -2.00 -11.97
N VAL A 225 -20.67 -3.18 -11.79
CA VAL A 225 -19.25 -3.41 -12.09
C VAL A 225 -19.13 -4.54 -13.11
N CYS A 226 -18.31 -4.34 -14.12
CA CYS A 226 -17.88 -5.36 -15.07
C CYS A 226 -16.40 -5.64 -14.87
N ASN A 227 -16.03 -6.78 -14.28
CA ASN A 227 -14.63 -7.14 -14.07
C ASN A 227 -14.41 -8.67 -14.01
N THR A 228 -13.18 -9.12 -13.77
CA THR A 228 -12.81 -10.54 -13.64
C THR A 228 -13.36 -11.16 -12.36
N SER A 229 -13.45 -12.50 -12.29
CA SER A 229 -14.09 -13.17 -11.14
C SER A 229 -13.29 -12.97 -9.85
N GLU A 230 -11.96 -13.03 -9.94
CA GLU A 230 -11.06 -12.71 -8.82
C GLU A 230 -11.29 -11.30 -8.26
N ARG A 231 -11.47 -10.31 -9.15
CA ARG A 231 -11.71 -8.93 -8.72
C ARG A 231 -13.09 -8.77 -8.12
N HIS A 232 -14.10 -9.49 -8.61
CA HIS A 232 -15.43 -9.48 -7.97
C HIS A 232 -15.39 -9.99 -6.53
N GLU A 233 -14.53 -10.96 -6.20
CA GLU A 233 -14.32 -11.39 -4.82
C GLU A 233 -13.76 -10.25 -3.96
N ARG A 234 -12.71 -9.57 -4.44
CA ARG A 234 -12.14 -8.40 -3.75
C ARG A 234 -13.16 -7.27 -3.60
N ILE A 235 -13.88 -6.93 -4.67
CA ILE A 235 -14.93 -5.89 -4.65
C ILE A 235 -16.01 -6.25 -3.62
N GLY A 236 -16.43 -7.51 -3.55
CA GLY A 236 -17.38 -8.00 -2.55
C GLY A 236 -16.90 -7.74 -1.12
N GLN A 237 -15.64 -8.06 -0.81
CA GLN A 237 -15.05 -7.79 0.50
C GLN A 237 -15.04 -6.29 0.83
N VAL A 238 -14.70 -5.44 -0.14
CA VAL A 238 -14.70 -3.98 0.02
C VAL A 238 -16.11 -3.47 0.32
N VAL A 239 -17.10 -3.89 -0.47
CA VAL A 239 -18.50 -3.47 -0.30
C VAL A 239 -19.02 -3.93 1.07
N ASP A 240 -18.80 -5.19 1.43
CA ASP A 240 -19.23 -5.75 2.71
C ASP A 240 -18.57 -4.99 3.87
N ARG A 241 -17.26 -4.73 3.78
CA ARG A 241 -16.52 -4.03 4.84
C ARG A 241 -17.02 -2.60 5.00
N LEU A 242 -17.06 -1.81 3.92
CA LEU A 242 -17.47 -0.41 3.95
C LEU A 242 -18.91 -0.22 4.40
N THR A 243 -19.83 -1.11 3.98
CA THR A 243 -21.24 -1.04 4.37
C THR A 243 -21.55 -1.58 5.77
N SER A 244 -20.61 -2.34 6.36
CA SER A 244 -20.70 -2.83 7.74
C SER A 244 -20.14 -1.86 8.77
N LEU A 245 -19.43 -0.80 8.35
CA LEU A 245 -18.82 0.16 9.25
C LEU A 245 -19.86 0.89 10.11
N PRO A 246 -19.62 1.03 11.43
CA PRO A 246 -20.48 1.83 12.29
C PRO A 246 -20.29 3.32 12.00
N ALA A 247 -21.37 4.10 12.15
CA ALA A 247 -21.34 5.56 12.00
C ALA A 247 -20.47 6.25 13.08
N VAL A 248 -20.32 5.61 14.24
CA VAL A 248 -19.37 5.98 15.28
C VAL A 248 -18.57 4.74 15.66
N PRO A 249 -17.24 4.75 15.54
CA PRO A 249 -16.42 3.59 15.84
C PRO A 249 -16.43 3.25 17.33
N THR A 250 -16.23 1.98 17.66
CA THR A 250 -16.04 1.52 19.04
C THR A 250 -14.57 1.62 19.49
N SER A 251 -13.63 1.65 18.53
CA SER A 251 -12.19 1.79 18.74
C SER A 251 -11.59 2.75 17.70
N LEU A 252 -10.53 3.47 18.06
CA LEU A 252 -9.79 4.34 17.13
C LEU A 252 -8.61 3.63 16.45
N GLU A 253 -8.52 2.31 16.62
CA GLU A 253 -7.53 1.49 15.94
C GLU A 253 -7.80 1.44 14.43
N PRO A 254 -6.77 1.54 13.58
CA PRO A 254 -6.92 1.38 12.14
C PRO A 254 -7.42 -0.03 11.80
N ILE A 255 -8.20 -0.12 10.73
CA ILE A 255 -8.84 -1.35 10.30
C ILE A 255 -8.37 -1.69 8.89
N PRO A 256 -7.54 -2.72 8.69
CA PRO A 256 -7.22 -3.23 7.37
C PRO A 256 -8.50 -3.58 6.61
N LEU A 257 -8.62 -3.11 5.37
CA LEU A 257 -9.84 -3.33 4.59
C LEU A 257 -9.93 -4.79 4.13
N PHE A 258 -8.79 -5.34 3.72
CA PHE A 258 -8.62 -6.77 3.52
C PHE A 258 -8.07 -7.39 4.79
N PRO A 259 -8.62 -8.54 5.25
CA PRO A 259 -8.05 -9.23 6.39
C PRO A 259 -6.60 -9.58 6.07
N ILE A 260 -5.69 -9.03 6.88
CA ILE A 260 -4.31 -9.46 6.92
C ILE A 260 -4.34 -10.92 7.36
N ASP A 261 -3.86 -11.82 6.51
CA ASP A 261 -3.93 -13.24 6.80
C ASP A 261 -3.09 -13.58 8.05
N THR A 262 -3.78 -14.18 9.04
CA THR A 262 -3.28 -15.02 10.14
C THR A 262 -2.75 -14.37 11.44
N SER A 263 -2.99 -15.12 12.54
CA SER A 263 -2.29 -14.98 13.83
C SER A 263 -0.77 -14.98 13.73
N ALA A 264 -0.21 -15.47 12.61
CA ALA A 264 1.23 -15.48 12.38
C ALA A 264 1.77 -14.05 12.22
N GLU A 265 1.13 -13.19 11.44
CA GLU A 265 1.59 -11.81 11.26
C GLU A 265 1.52 -11.00 12.56
N GLN A 266 0.46 -11.18 13.34
CA GLN A 266 0.36 -10.59 14.68
C GLN A 266 1.49 -11.06 15.60
N SER A 267 1.87 -12.35 15.51
CA SER A 267 3.01 -12.86 16.27
C SER A 267 4.35 -12.27 15.82
N ILE A 268 4.53 -12.04 14.51
CA ILE A 268 5.72 -11.37 13.96
C ILE A 268 5.78 -9.92 14.44
N LEU A 269 4.67 -9.18 14.35
CA LEU A 269 4.57 -7.80 14.83
C LEU A 269 4.89 -7.69 16.33
N ALA A 270 4.36 -8.61 17.14
CA ALA A 270 4.65 -8.65 18.57
C ALA A 270 6.12 -8.98 18.86
N SER A 271 6.72 -9.91 18.12
CA SER A 271 8.16 -10.22 18.23
C SER A 271 9.03 -9.02 17.87
N LEU A 272 8.65 -8.24 16.86
CA LEU A 272 9.37 -7.03 16.45
C LEU A 272 9.44 -5.97 17.56
N ASP A 273 8.42 -5.89 18.42
CA ASP A 273 8.38 -4.91 19.51
C ASP A 273 9.17 -5.36 20.76
N THR A 274 9.82 -6.53 20.72
CA THR A 274 10.64 -7.04 21.83
C THR A 274 11.94 -6.24 21.96
N ILE A 275 12.17 -5.65 23.13
CA ILE A 275 13.38 -4.87 23.44
C ILE A 275 14.54 -5.83 23.78
N GLY A 276 15.71 -5.58 23.19
CA GLY A 276 16.90 -6.40 23.38
C GLY A 276 18.22 -5.64 23.28
N THR A 277 19.30 -6.40 23.45
CA THR A 277 20.66 -5.97 23.11
C THR A 277 21.15 -6.83 21.95
N PHE A 278 21.69 -6.18 20.94
CA PHE A 278 22.17 -6.79 19.70
C PHE A 278 23.64 -6.38 19.49
N ASN A 279 24.50 -7.39 19.35
CA ASN A 279 25.94 -7.18 19.19
C ASN A 279 26.46 -8.20 18.18
N TYR A 280 26.57 -7.76 16.94
CA TYR A 280 27.13 -8.52 15.82
C TYR A 280 28.47 -7.90 15.46
N GLN A 281 29.52 -8.72 15.34
CA GLN A 281 30.87 -8.26 15.00
C GLN A 281 31.37 -9.09 13.84
N GLN A 282 31.53 -8.46 12.67
CA GLN A 282 31.97 -9.13 11.44
C GLN A 282 31.16 -10.42 11.16
N THR A 283 29.85 -10.39 11.45
CA THR A 283 28.97 -11.55 11.32
C THR A 283 28.38 -11.56 9.90
N PRO A 284 28.50 -12.66 9.13
CA PRO A 284 27.90 -12.76 7.80
C PRO A 284 26.39 -12.52 7.83
N PHE A 285 25.87 -11.81 6.83
CA PHE A 285 24.46 -11.39 6.78
C PHE A 285 23.49 -12.58 6.88
N ASN A 286 23.75 -13.68 6.18
CA ASN A 286 22.95 -14.91 6.27
C ASN A 286 22.88 -15.50 7.69
N LYS A 287 24.01 -15.57 8.41
CA LYS A 287 24.09 -16.08 9.78
C LYS A 287 23.37 -15.20 10.76
N LEU A 288 23.39 -13.89 10.52
CA LEU A 288 22.66 -12.94 11.32
C LEU A 288 21.14 -13.13 11.17
N LEU A 289 20.65 -13.25 9.94
CA LEU A 289 19.22 -13.48 9.70
C LEU A 289 18.75 -14.84 10.23
N ASP A 290 19.59 -15.88 10.12
CA ASP A 290 19.37 -17.17 10.77
C ASP A 290 19.22 -17.03 12.29
N ASP A 291 20.06 -16.22 12.95
CA ASP A 291 19.98 -15.96 14.39
C ASP A 291 18.67 -15.26 14.75
N ILE A 292 18.30 -14.20 14.00
CA ILE A 292 17.04 -13.47 14.24
C ILE A 292 15.83 -14.39 14.06
N SER A 293 15.80 -15.17 12.98
CA SER A 293 14.70 -16.11 12.71
C SER A 293 14.53 -17.11 13.85
N ARG A 294 15.62 -17.72 14.34
CA ARG A 294 15.56 -18.71 15.42
C ARG A 294 15.27 -18.10 16.78
N ARG A 295 15.92 -16.99 17.11
CA ARG A 295 15.82 -16.34 18.42
C ARG A 295 14.43 -15.76 18.68
N PHE A 296 13.78 -15.23 17.65
CA PHE A 296 12.46 -14.60 17.75
C PHE A 296 11.34 -15.41 17.11
N SER A 297 11.65 -16.61 16.61
CA SER A 297 10.70 -17.51 15.94
C SER A 297 9.94 -16.83 14.79
N ILE A 298 10.65 -16.00 14.01
CA ILE A 298 10.10 -15.27 12.87
C ILE A 298 10.42 -16.05 11.59
N PRO A 299 9.41 -16.47 10.80
CA PRO A 299 9.64 -17.13 9.53
C PRO A 299 10.08 -16.09 8.49
N LEU A 300 11.34 -16.17 8.05
CA LEU A 300 11.96 -15.25 7.10
C LEU A 300 11.93 -15.80 5.68
N VAL A 301 11.63 -14.94 4.71
CA VAL A 301 11.67 -15.23 3.28
C VAL A 301 12.47 -14.14 2.57
N PHE A 302 13.18 -14.50 1.51
CA PHE A 302 13.97 -13.57 0.71
C PHE A 302 13.31 -13.31 -0.64
N ALA A 303 13.20 -12.04 -1.00
CA ALA A 303 12.87 -11.63 -2.37
C ALA A 303 14.09 -11.85 -3.29
N THR A 304 14.45 -13.12 -3.54
CA THR A 304 15.75 -13.50 -4.13
C THR A 304 16.09 -12.71 -5.40
N LYS A 305 15.15 -12.54 -6.34
CA LYS A 305 15.35 -11.74 -7.56
C LYS A 305 15.65 -10.26 -7.26
N LYS A 306 15.00 -9.66 -6.26
CA LYS A 306 15.21 -8.27 -5.85
C LYS A 306 16.55 -8.06 -5.16
N LEU A 307 16.97 -9.02 -4.35
CA LEU A 307 18.29 -8.98 -3.71
C LEU A 307 19.42 -9.20 -4.74
N GLU A 308 19.20 -10.04 -5.74
CA GLU A 308 20.13 -10.21 -6.88
C GLU A 308 20.21 -8.95 -7.75
N GLU A 309 19.07 -8.31 -8.06
CA GLU A 309 19.00 -7.02 -8.76
C GLU A 309 19.77 -5.92 -8.01
N ALA A 310 19.71 -5.92 -6.68
CA ALA A 310 20.45 -5.01 -5.81
C ALA A 310 21.91 -5.45 -5.54
N ALA A 311 22.36 -6.55 -6.14
CA ALA A 311 23.71 -7.10 -5.99
C ALA A 311 24.17 -7.31 -4.53
N ILE A 312 23.24 -7.71 -3.64
CA ILE A 312 23.53 -7.92 -2.22
C ILE A 312 24.24 -9.26 -2.01
N ASP A 313 25.45 -9.23 -1.45
CA ASP A 313 26.18 -10.43 -1.04
C ASP A 313 25.76 -10.90 0.36
N MET A 314 25.24 -12.13 0.45
CA MET A 314 24.80 -12.78 1.70
C MET A 314 25.94 -13.09 2.68
N GLU A 315 27.19 -13.07 2.21
CA GLU A 315 28.39 -13.24 3.03
C GLU A 315 28.97 -11.90 3.53
N THR A 316 28.34 -10.77 3.17
CA THR A 316 28.77 -9.44 3.63
C THR A 316 28.86 -9.40 5.15
N PRO A 317 30.04 -9.07 5.74
CA PRO A 317 30.21 -9.05 7.18
C PRO A 317 29.57 -7.78 7.77
N ILE A 318 28.58 -7.97 8.64
CA ILE A 318 27.88 -6.87 9.31
C ILE A 318 28.46 -6.67 10.71
N THR A 319 28.59 -5.41 11.10
CA THR A 319 28.94 -5.06 12.49
C THR A 319 27.95 -4.05 13.03
N LEU A 320 27.15 -4.47 13.99
CA LEU A 320 26.14 -3.65 14.63
C LEU A 320 26.21 -3.86 16.14
N ARG A 321 26.30 -2.77 16.90
CA ARG A 321 26.26 -2.81 18.37
C ARG A 321 25.25 -1.81 18.88
N ILE A 322 24.11 -2.31 19.33
CA ILE A 322 23.04 -1.49 19.88
C ILE A 322 22.44 -2.15 21.12
N LYS A 323 22.14 -1.34 22.14
CA LYS A 323 21.58 -1.80 23.41
C LYS A 323 20.23 -1.13 23.65
N ASN A 324 19.32 -1.86 24.27
CA ASN A 324 18.04 -1.33 24.74
C ASN A 324 17.19 -0.73 23.60
N VAL A 325 17.07 -1.49 22.50
CA VAL A 325 16.19 -1.17 21.36
C VAL A 325 15.34 -2.38 21.01
N SER A 326 14.20 -2.12 20.38
CA SER A 326 13.33 -3.12 19.79
C SER A 326 14.02 -3.89 18.65
N LEU A 327 13.60 -5.13 18.44
CA LEU A 327 14.02 -5.91 17.27
C LEU A 327 13.68 -5.20 15.97
N ARG A 328 12.51 -4.53 15.92
CA ARG A 328 12.05 -3.69 14.80
C ARG A 328 13.12 -2.69 14.39
N SER A 329 13.60 -1.90 15.35
CA SER A 329 14.61 -0.88 15.12
C SER A 329 15.95 -1.49 14.75
N CYS A 330 16.36 -2.55 15.46
CA CYS A 330 17.58 -3.27 15.11
C CYS A 330 17.57 -3.75 13.65
N LEU A 331 16.47 -4.35 13.19
CA LEU A 331 16.30 -4.82 11.82
C LEU A 331 16.29 -3.68 10.82
N ARG A 332 15.57 -2.58 11.09
CA ARG A 332 15.55 -1.40 10.21
C ARG A 332 16.95 -0.81 10.02
N HIS A 333 17.68 -0.59 11.10
CA HIS A 333 19.05 -0.05 11.02
C HIS A 333 19.97 -0.98 10.24
N LEU A 334 19.86 -2.29 10.50
CA LEU A 334 20.70 -3.29 9.86
C LEU A 334 20.43 -3.40 8.35
N LEU A 335 19.17 -3.53 7.97
CA LEU A 335 18.80 -3.70 6.57
C LEU A 335 19.08 -2.42 5.78
N ARG A 336 18.91 -1.24 6.40
CA ARG A 336 19.24 0.05 5.78
C ARG A 336 20.72 0.17 5.41
N GLU A 337 21.64 -0.34 6.22
CA GLU A 337 23.08 -0.36 5.86
C GLU A 337 23.37 -1.16 4.59
N LEU A 338 22.48 -2.10 4.23
CA LEU A 338 22.57 -2.91 3.01
C LEU A 338 21.66 -2.40 1.89
N GLY A 339 20.97 -1.27 2.06
CA GLY A 339 19.97 -0.82 1.08
C GLY A 339 18.75 -1.74 0.99
N LEU A 340 18.40 -2.42 2.08
CA LEU A 340 17.26 -3.35 2.18
C LEU A 340 16.22 -2.85 3.19
N THR A 341 15.03 -3.43 3.11
CA THR A 341 13.94 -3.29 4.08
C THR A 341 13.23 -4.63 4.26
N TYR A 342 12.16 -4.66 5.04
CA TYR A 342 11.31 -5.83 5.18
C TYR A 342 9.83 -5.49 5.03
N VAL A 343 9.06 -6.44 4.55
CA VAL A 343 7.59 -6.40 4.50
C VAL A 343 7.05 -7.64 5.20
N ILE A 344 5.97 -7.50 5.95
CA ILE A 344 5.26 -8.64 6.54
C ILE A 344 4.07 -8.95 5.63
N LYS A 345 4.02 -10.18 5.13
CA LYS A 345 2.99 -10.61 4.19
C LYS A 345 2.82 -12.13 4.21
N ASP A 346 1.58 -12.57 4.10
CA ASP A 346 1.17 -13.98 4.04
C ASP A 346 1.68 -14.80 5.25
N GLY A 347 1.85 -14.17 6.42
CA GLY A 347 2.39 -14.82 7.62
C GLY A 347 3.91 -14.98 7.65
N PHE A 348 4.65 -14.36 6.71
CA PHE A 348 6.11 -14.35 6.65
C PHE A 348 6.67 -12.93 6.70
N MET A 349 7.91 -12.80 7.17
CA MET A 349 8.68 -11.56 7.00
C MET A 349 9.58 -11.70 5.78
N GLN A 350 9.26 -10.95 4.74
CA GLN A 350 10.00 -10.90 3.49
C GLN A 350 11.07 -9.80 3.55
N ILE A 351 12.34 -10.16 3.38
CA ILE A 351 13.44 -9.20 3.18
C ILE A 351 13.49 -8.84 1.69
N THR A 352 13.45 -7.54 1.39
CA THR A 352 13.36 -7.00 0.03
C THR A 352 14.01 -5.63 -0.08
N THR A 353 14.05 -5.03 -1.28
CA THR A 353 14.57 -3.67 -1.48
C THR A 353 13.49 -2.62 -1.18
N PRO A 354 13.87 -1.37 -0.83
CA PRO A 354 12.91 -0.28 -0.64
C PRO A 354 11.98 -0.08 -1.83
N GLU A 355 12.48 -0.19 -3.06
CA GLU A 355 11.68 -0.01 -4.29
C GLU A 355 10.58 -1.07 -4.41
N ASP A 356 10.89 -2.33 -4.08
CA ASP A 356 9.92 -3.41 -4.07
C ASP A 356 8.89 -3.22 -2.95
N ALA A 357 9.33 -2.84 -1.75
CA ALA A 357 8.43 -2.55 -0.64
C ALA A 357 7.49 -1.36 -0.95
N CYS A 358 8.00 -0.31 -1.60
CA CYS A 358 7.21 0.85 -2.02
C CYS A 358 6.12 0.54 -3.05
N SER A 359 6.26 -0.57 -3.78
CA SER A 359 5.22 -1.04 -4.71
C SER A 359 4.09 -1.81 -4.01
N GLN A 360 4.29 -2.24 -2.76
CA GLN A 360 3.34 -3.05 -2.01
C GLN A 360 2.41 -2.18 -1.17
N LEU A 361 1.44 -1.55 -1.84
CA LEU A 361 0.40 -0.75 -1.18
C LEU A 361 -0.73 -1.64 -0.68
N TYR A 362 -1.31 -1.31 0.47
CA TYR A 362 -2.53 -1.95 0.95
C TYR A 362 -3.50 -0.94 1.58
N PRO A 363 -4.81 -1.24 1.58
CA PRO A 363 -5.83 -0.37 2.14
C PRO A 363 -6.02 -0.54 3.66
N VAL A 364 -6.03 0.59 4.37
CA VAL A 364 -6.39 0.67 5.79
C VAL A 364 -7.40 1.79 6.03
N LEU A 365 -8.43 1.49 6.80
CA LEU A 365 -9.43 2.45 7.27
C LEU A 365 -9.00 3.08 8.59
N TYR A 366 -8.86 4.40 8.60
CA TYR A 366 -8.54 5.20 9.78
C TYR A 366 -9.79 5.91 10.31
N PRO A 367 -10.19 5.67 11.57
CA PRO A 367 -11.26 6.45 12.20
C PRO A 367 -10.73 7.80 12.70
N VAL A 368 -11.23 8.93 12.20
CA VAL A 368 -10.79 10.28 12.64
C VAL A 368 -11.88 11.06 13.41
N HIS A 369 -12.89 10.36 13.92
CA HIS A 369 -14.11 10.94 14.51
C HIS A 369 -13.84 11.79 15.75
N ASP A 370 -12.73 11.56 16.44
CA ASP A 370 -12.30 12.28 17.63
C ASP A 370 -11.51 13.56 17.29
N LEU A 371 -11.06 13.69 16.05
CA LEU A 371 -10.18 14.75 15.55
C LEU A 371 -10.86 15.71 14.60
N ILE A 372 -12.09 15.43 14.16
CA ILE A 372 -12.86 16.29 13.26
C ILE A 372 -14.35 16.24 13.56
N HIS A 373 -15.05 17.32 13.21
CA HIS A 373 -16.49 17.32 13.05
C HIS A 373 -16.85 16.95 11.62
N ALA A 374 -17.46 15.78 11.41
CA ALA A 374 -17.78 15.24 10.07
C ALA A 374 -18.68 16.16 9.20
N CYS A 375 -19.34 17.17 9.79
CA CYS A 375 -20.12 18.18 9.07
C CYS A 375 -19.34 19.46 8.71
N ASN A 376 -18.10 19.61 9.19
CA ASN A 376 -17.24 20.75 8.89
C ASN A 376 -16.28 20.42 7.74
N ARG A 377 -16.56 20.98 6.56
CA ARG A 377 -15.75 20.76 5.35
C ARG A 377 -14.29 21.17 5.52
N ARG A 378 -14.00 22.26 6.24
CA ARG A 378 -12.62 22.74 6.42
C ARG A 378 -11.80 21.78 7.28
N GLU A 379 -12.37 21.28 8.37
CA GLU A 379 -11.68 20.30 9.23
C GLU A 379 -11.41 18.98 8.49
N LEU A 380 -12.29 18.59 7.57
CA LEU A 380 -12.06 17.45 6.68
C LEU A 380 -10.89 17.71 5.71
N GLU A 381 -10.83 18.89 5.08
CA GLU A 381 -9.74 19.28 4.19
C GLU A 381 -8.39 19.41 4.93
N ASP A 382 -8.42 19.95 6.15
CA ASP A 382 -7.26 20.07 7.04
C ASP A 382 -6.76 18.68 7.48
N MET A 383 -7.68 17.75 7.79
CA MET A 383 -7.36 16.36 8.12
C MET A 383 -6.73 15.62 6.95
N ASP A 384 -7.27 15.77 5.74
CA ASP A 384 -6.67 15.15 4.55
C ASP A 384 -5.25 15.68 4.32
N SER A 385 -5.07 16.99 4.42
CA SER A 385 -3.76 17.62 4.29
C SER A 385 -2.80 17.15 5.38
N PHE A 386 -3.29 16.91 6.59
CA PHE A 386 -2.51 16.36 7.69
C PHE A 386 -2.07 14.91 7.41
N LEU A 387 -2.97 14.05 6.94
CA LEU A 387 -2.64 12.66 6.58
C LEU A 387 -1.67 12.63 5.38
N GLN A 388 -1.96 13.37 4.32
CA GLN A 388 -1.15 13.42 3.08
C GLN A 388 0.18 14.16 3.24
N SER A 389 0.42 14.81 4.38
CA SER A 389 1.73 15.40 4.63
C SER A 389 2.78 14.37 5.05
N VAL A 390 2.39 13.19 5.54
CA VAL A 390 3.34 12.09 5.79
C VAL A 390 3.85 11.54 4.47
N ASP A 391 5.16 11.63 4.21
CA ASP A 391 5.78 11.19 2.96
C ASP A 391 5.07 11.78 1.72
N ARG A 392 5.04 13.12 1.64
CA ARG A 392 4.25 13.89 0.68
C ARG A 392 4.33 13.36 -0.76
N ASP A 393 5.53 13.04 -1.22
CA ASP A 393 5.78 12.66 -2.62
C ASP A 393 5.20 11.29 -2.99
N SER A 394 4.76 10.53 -1.99
CA SER A 394 4.14 9.23 -2.16
C SER A 394 2.63 9.27 -2.47
N TRP A 395 1.99 10.44 -2.45
CA TRP A 395 0.54 10.59 -2.65
C TRP A 395 0.13 11.00 -4.07
N ASP A 396 -1.03 10.51 -4.50
CA ASP A 396 -1.64 10.72 -5.81
C ASP A 396 -1.85 12.20 -6.18
N ASN A 397 -2.19 13.04 -5.20
CA ASN A 397 -2.36 14.49 -5.37
C ASN A 397 -1.09 15.21 -5.86
N VAL A 398 0.09 14.60 -5.69
CA VAL A 398 1.38 15.08 -6.20
C VAL A 398 2.03 14.10 -7.19
N GLY A 399 1.29 13.06 -7.62
CA GLY A 399 1.73 12.09 -8.62
C GLY A 399 2.40 10.83 -8.07
N GLY A 400 2.39 10.62 -6.75
CA GLY A 400 2.81 9.39 -6.11
C GLY A 400 1.78 8.26 -6.22
N PRO A 401 2.13 7.01 -5.84
CA PRO A 401 1.27 5.84 -6.03
C PRO A 401 0.23 5.62 -4.91
N GLY A 402 0.41 6.23 -3.74
CA GLY A 402 -0.50 6.15 -2.61
C GLY A 402 -1.74 7.02 -2.79
N SER A 403 -2.85 6.64 -2.16
CA SER A 403 -4.12 7.36 -2.32
C SER A 403 -4.86 7.52 -1.00
N LEU A 404 -5.60 8.62 -0.87
CA LEU A 404 -6.48 8.91 0.27
C LEU A 404 -7.90 9.11 -0.24
N ALA A 405 -8.82 8.28 0.24
CA ALA A 405 -10.24 8.40 -0.02
C ALA A 405 -11.01 8.67 1.27
N ARG A 406 -11.97 9.61 1.22
CA ARG A 406 -12.89 9.82 2.34
C ARG A 406 -14.00 8.79 2.30
N VAL A 407 -14.28 8.25 3.47
CA VAL A 407 -15.45 7.43 3.75
C VAL A 407 -16.36 8.25 4.67
N SER A 408 -17.67 8.11 4.48
CA SER A 408 -18.66 8.92 5.20
C SER A 408 -18.52 8.79 6.73
N HIS A 409 -18.97 9.81 7.46
CA HIS A 409 -18.95 9.91 8.94
C HIS A 409 -17.58 10.10 9.62
N GLY A 410 -16.49 10.36 8.89
CA GLY A 410 -15.16 10.58 9.49
C GLY A 410 -14.28 9.33 9.50
N TRP A 411 -14.52 8.44 8.53
CA TRP A 411 -13.61 7.37 8.17
C TRP A 411 -12.73 7.84 7.01
N SER A 412 -11.45 7.53 7.04
CA SER A 412 -10.52 7.79 5.94
C SER A 412 -9.94 6.48 5.46
N LEU A 413 -10.13 6.14 4.20
CA LEU A 413 -9.50 4.99 3.56
C LEU A 413 -8.16 5.43 2.97
N VAL A 414 -7.08 4.83 3.46
CA VAL A 414 -5.71 5.13 3.06
C VAL A 414 -5.13 3.93 2.33
N TRP A 415 -4.56 4.18 1.15
CA TRP A 415 -3.79 3.23 0.35
C TRP A 415 -2.32 3.60 0.39
N GLN A 416 -1.53 2.87 1.17
CA GLN A 416 -0.12 3.16 1.33
C GLN A 416 0.72 1.91 1.62
N THR A 417 2.04 2.11 1.62
CA THR A 417 3.06 1.19 2.07
C THR A 417 2.98 0.97 3.58
N PRO A 418 3.51 -0.17 4.08
CA PRO A 418 3.56 -0.44 5.53
C PRO A 418 4.27 0.66 6.33
N ASP A 419 5.33 1.25 5.78
CA ASP A 419 6.11 2.27 6.47
C ASP A 419 5.31 3.57 6.64
N VAL A 420 4.58 4.02 5.62
CA VAL A 420 3.72 5.21 5.73
C VAL A 420 2.53 4.95 6.64
N HIS A 421 1.91 3.76 6.60
CA HIS A 421 0.87 3.39 7.57
C HIS A 421 1.36 3.50 9.00
N GLN A 422 2.58 3.03 9.29
CA GLN A 422 3.17 3.17 10.62
C GLN A 422 3.38 4.63 11.01
N HIS A 423 3.90 5.47 10.11
CA HIS A 423 4.08 6.90 10.38
C HIS A 423 2.73 7.62 10.60
N LEU A 424 1.69 7.26 9.86
CA LEU A 424 0.33 7.78 10.06
C LEU A 424 -0.22 7.40 11.42
N GLU A 425 -0.08 6.13 11.82
CA GLU A 425 -0.49 5.64 13.14
C GLU A 425 0.22 6.38 14.26
N GLU A 426 1.53 6.59 14.12
CA GLU A 426 2.32 7.32 15.11
C GLU A 426 1.89 8.78 15.20
N ARG A 427 1.70 9.43 14.05
CA ARG A 427 1.31 10.84 14.02
C ARG A 427 -0.10 11.07 14.56
N LEU A 428 -1.05 10.22 14.19
CA LEU A 428 -2.40 10.24 14.76
C LEU A 428 -2.37 9.92 16.26
N GLY A 429 -1.56 8.96 16.70
CA GLY A 429 -1.37 8.65 18.13
C GLY A 429 -0.86 9.85 18.94
N LEU A 430 0.15 10.56 18.43
CA LEU A 430 0.67 11.79 19.06
C LEU A 430 -0.40 12.88 19.14
N LEU A 431 -1.13 13.09 18.05
CA LEU A 431 -2.21 14.07 18.00
C LEU A 431 -3.32 13.76 19.00
N ARG A 432 -3.76 12.49 19.08
CA ARG A 432 -4.77 12.02 20.04
C ARG A 432 -4.31 12.00 21.48
N ALA A 433 -3.00 11.94 21.73
CA ALA A 433 -2.44 12.07 23.08
C ALA A 433 -2.46 13.54 23.55
N LYS A 434 -2.29 14.49 22.62
CA LYS A 434 -2.25 15.94 22.91
C LYS A 434 -3.65 16.58 22.90
N ILE A 435 -4.54 16.17 22.00
CA ILE A 435 -5.91 16.67 21.91
C ILE A 435 -6.82 16.00 22.95
N ARG A 436 -7.61 16.80 23.66
CA ARG A 436 -8.65 16.29 24.57
C ARG A 436 -9.97 16.13 23.83
N SER A 437 -10.40 14.89 23.61
CA SER A 437 -11.75 14.59 23.13
C SER A 437 -12.72 14.37 24.30
N PRO A 438 -13.96 14.88 24.26
CA PRO A 438 -14.95 14.67 25.33
C PRO A 438 -15.35 13.21 25.53
N HIS A 439 -15.30 12.41 24.46
CA HIS A 439 -15.83 11.05 24.42
C HIS A 439 -14.74 9.98 24.27
N TRP A 440 -13.51 10.38 23.98
CA TRP A 440 -12.39 9.47 23.77
C TRP A 440 -11.27 9.79 24.75
N PRO A 441 -10.76 8.80 25.51
CA PRO A 441 -9.61 9.02 26.36
C PRO A 441 -8.38 9.36 25.48
N PRO A 442 -7.44 10.16 25.99
CA PRO A 442 -6.22 10.46 25.25
C PRO A 442 -5.48 9.15 24.93
N ALA A 443 -4.97 9.08 23.70
CA ALA A 443 -4.22 7.91 23.27
C ALA A 443 -2.96 7.72 24.13
N ARG A 444 -2.63 6.45 24.41
CA ARG A 444 -1.34 6.13 25.04
C ARG A 444 -0.28 6.09 23.94
N LEU A 445 0.82 6.79 24.17
CA LEU A 445 1.97 6.73 23.30
C LEU A 445 2.59 5.33 23.33
N THR A 446 2.99 4.84 22.17
CA THR A 446 3.72 3.57 22.03
C THR A 446 5.11 3.68 22.68
N PRO A 447 5.75 2.56 23.05
CA PRO A 447 7.12 2.58 23.56
C PRO A 447 8.10 3.33 22.63
N ARG A 448 7.96 3.16 21.31
CA ARG A 448 8.75 3.87 20.28
C ARG A 448 8.54 5.38 20.35
N GLN A 449 7.29 5.84 20.43
CA GLN A 449 6.98 7.27 20.56
C GLN A 449 7.49 7.87 21.89
N LEU A 450 7.36 7.12 22.99
CA LEU A 450 7.90 7.53 24.28
C LEU A 450 9.44 7.63 24.25
N ALA A 451 10.10 6.69 23.58
CA ALA A 451 11.54 6.75 23.37
C ALA A 451 11.91 7.96 22.51
N HIS A 452 11.23 8.19 21.40
CA HIS A 452 11.44 9.35 20.52
C HIS A 452 11.32 10.68 21.30
N GLU A 453 10.21 10.90 22.01
CA GLU A 453 10.00 12.12 22.82
C GLU A 453 11.04 12.25 23.95
N LYS A 454 11.45 11.12 24.56
CA LYS A 454 12.53 11.11 25.55
C LYS A 454 13.84 11.57 24.90
N ILE A 455 14.17 11.13 23.69
CA ILE A 455 15.38 11.54 22.97
C ILE A 455 15.34 13.03 22.65
N LEU A 456 14.24 13.53 22.08
CA LEU A 456 14.08 14.97 21.80
C LEU A 456 14.24 15.80 23.08
N THR A 457 13.62 15.37 24.17
CA THR A 457 13.73 16.04 25.48
C THR A 457 15.18 16.06 25.98
N ARG A 458 15.95 14.99 25.78
CA ARG A 458 17.38 14.93 26.16
C ARG A 458 18.24 15.83 25.28
N LEU A 459 17.95 15.89 23.99
CA LEU A 459 18.64 16.75 23.03
C LEU A 459 18.46 18.24 23.35
N GLU A 460 17.30 18.62 23.90
CA GLU A 460 16.97 20.00 24.31
C GLU A 460 17.49 20.39 25.70
N GLN A 461 18.12 19.47 26.44
CA GLN A 461 18.70 19.74 27.75
C GLN A 461 20.14 20.26 27.64
N ASP A 462 20.54 21.08 28.61
CA ASP A 462 21.93 21.48 28.77
C ASP A 462 22.79 20.25 29.10
N TYR A 463 23.93 20.11 28.41
CA TYR A 463 24.89 19.03 28.62
C TYR A 463 26.30 19.58 28.84
N ARG A 464 26.91 19.22 29.98
CA ARG A 464 28.24 19.68 30.39
C ARG A 464 29.17 18.52 30.70
N GLY A 465 29.18 17.48 29.86
CA GLY A 465 30.07 16.34 30.01
C GLY A 465 31.51 16.66 29.62
N ASP A 466 32.48 16.05 30.31
CA ASP A 466 33.89 16.14 29.95
C ASP A 466 34.15 15.44 28.62
N SER A 467 34.38 16.24 27.58
CA SER A 467 34.50 15.74 26.21
C SER A 467 35.83 16.16 25.57
N ALA A 468 36.75 16.72 26.36
CA ALA A 468 37.99 17.30 25.86
C ALA A 468 38.95 16.19 25.39
N GLY A 469 39.35 16.25 24.12
CA GLY A 469 40.33 15.32 23.57
C GLY A 469 39.83 13.87 23.49
N LEU A 470 38.52 13.62 23.40
CA LEU A 470 38.00 12.30 23.05
C LEU A 470 38.05 12.09 21.54
N THR A 471 38.25 10.85 21.10
CA THR A 471 37.98 10.45 19.70
C THR A 471 36.47 10.44 19.43
N PHE A 472 36.07 10.39 18.15
CA PHE A 472 34.65 10.26 17.76
C PHE A 472 33.95 9.10 18.47
N ALA A 473 34.58 7.93 18.48
CA ALA A 473 34.03 6.73 19.09
C ALA A 473 33.87 6.89 20.61
N GLU A 474 34.87 7.46 21.29
CA GLU A 474 34.82 7.72 22.74
C GLU A 474 33.78 8.79 23.08
N TYR A 475 33.67 9.84 22.27
CA TYR A 475 32.71 10.91 22.47
C TYR A 475 31.26 10.40 22.42
N PHE A 476 30.89 9.65 21.37
CA PHE A 476 29.53 9.11 21.26
C PHE A 476 29.25 8.00 22.27
N ALA A 477 30.24 7.18 22.61
CA ALA A 477 30.10 6.22 23.70
C ALA A 477 29.83 6.91 25.04
N LYS A 478 30.53 8.02 25.31
CA LYS A 478 30.33 8.82 26.52
C LYS A 478 28.97 9.52 26.53
N ILE A 479 28.54 10.14 25.43
CA ILE A 479 27.21 10.72 25.33
C ILE A 479 26.17 9.65 25.62
N GLN A 480 26.21 8.51 24.92
CA GLN A 480 25.28 7.40 25.13
C GLN A 480 25.19 6.98 26.61
N GLU A 481 26.34 6.91 27.30
CA GLU A 481 26.40 6.60 28.73
C GLU A 481 25.77 7.71 29.60
N ASP A 482 26.14 8.96 29.37
CA ASP A 482 25.73 10.10 30.19
C ASP A 482 24.23 10.43 30.01
N ILE A 483 23.68 10.35 28.79
CA ILE A 483 22.25 10.65 28.52
C ILE A 483 21.34 9.42 28.59
N GLY A 484 21.91 8.21 28.57
CA GLY A 484 21.16 6.95 28.62
C GLY A 484 20.26 6.73 27.40
N VAL A 485 20.71 7.17 26.23
CA VAL A 485 20.03 7.02 24.92
C VAL A 485 20.99 6.31 23.97
N PRO A 486 20.56 5.26 23.24
CA PRO A 486 21.38 4.60 22.24
C PRO A 486 21.89 5.58 21.17
N VAL A 487 23.19 5.53 20.88
CA VAL A 487 23.82 6.32 19.81
C VAL A 487 24.47 5.36 18.81
N LEU A 488 24.06 5.47 17.55
CA LEU A 488 24.59 4.70 16.43
C LEU A 488 25.39 5.61 15.51
N VAL A 489 26.56 5.12 15.10
CA VAL A 489 27.38 5.78 14.09
C VAL A 489 27.48 4.84 12.92
N TYR A 490 26.89 5.24 11.78
CA TYR A 490 26.94 4.43 10.57
C TYR A 490 28.35 4.42 10.01
N ARG A 491 28.88 3.22 9.76
CA ARG A 491 30.26 3.04 9.26
C ARG A 491 30.44 3.61 7.86
N TRP A 492 29.50 3.29 6.96
CA TRP A 492 29.50 3.83 5.60
C TRP A 492 29.53 5.37 5.60
N ALA A 493 28.94 6.02 6.61
CA ALA A 493 28.99 7.46 6.73
C ALA A 493 30.37 8.01 7.09
N LEU A 494 31.12 7.30 7.94
CA LEU A 494 32.50 7.64 8.25
C LEU A 494 33.43 7.36 7.06
N ASP A 495 33.22 6.23 6.38
CA ASP A 495 34.04 5.78 5.25
C ASP A 495 33.91 6.74 4.06
N GLU A 496 32.69 7.15 3.70
CA GLU A 496 32.42 8.11 2.62
C GLU A 496 33.09 9.47 2.89
N ARG A 497 33.01 9.94 4.14
CA ARG A 497 33.66 11.18 4.58
C ARG A 497 35.15 11.02 4.88
N ARG A 498 35.69 9.81 4.74
CA ARG A 498 37.10 9.46 5.00
C ARG A 498 37.56 9.86 6.42
N ILE A 499 36.67 9.69 7.40
CA ILE A 499 36.93 10.03 8.80
C ILE A 499 37.68 8.88 9.46
N SER A 500 38.89 9.16 9.95
CA SER A 500 39.69 8.18 10.69
C SER A 500 39.08 7.88 12.07
N ALA A 501 39.26 6.66 12.58
CA ALA A 501 38.87 6.28 13.94
C ALA A 501 39.52 7.15 15.03
N ASP A 502 40.70 7.71 14.75
CA ASP A 502 41.44 8.59 15.67
C ASP A 502 41.02 10.07 15.57
N TYR A 503 40.03 10.38 14.73
CA TYR A 503 39.56 11.75 14.56
C TYR A 503 38.95 12.28 15.86
N ARG A 504 39.28 13.54 16.19
CA ARG A 504 38.89 14.21 17.44
C ARG A 504 38.08 15.46 17.07
N PRO A 505 36.78 15.51 17.40
CA PRO A 505 35.98 16.68 17.13
C PRO A 505 36.41 17.84 18.01
N ALA A 506 36.34 19.05 17.47
CA ALA A 506 36.44 20.26 18.28
C ALA A 506 35.11 20.45 19.02
N ILE A 507 35.06 20.09 20.30
CA ILE A 507 33.85 20.18 21.12
C ILE A 507 33.95 21.43 22.00
N ASP A 508 33.05 22.39 21.79
CA ASP A 508 32.87 23.53 22.69
C ASP A 508 31.74 23.23 23.70
N PRO A 509 32.07 23.03 25.00
CA PRO A 509 31.07 22.74 26.03
C PRO A 509 30.19 23.95 26.38
N ASN A 510 30.50 25.16 25.89
CA ASN A 510 29.67 26.34 26.11
C ASN A 510 28.49 26.41 25.14
N ILE A 511 28.52 25.65 24.04
CA ILE A 511 27.40 25.54 23.12
C ILE A 511 26.31 24.70 23.79
N GLN A 512 25.15 25.31 23.99
CA GLN A 512 23.99 24.69 24.63
C GLN A 512 22.74 24.98 23.80
N PRO A 513 21.73 24.09 23.82
CA PRO A 513 21.68 22.78 24.50
C PRO A 513 22.43 21.67 23.74
N LEU A 514 22.37 20.42 24.22
CA LEU A 514 23.10 19.26 23.66
C LEU A 514 23.01 19.14 22.14
N TRP A 515 21.83 19.36 21.54
CA TRP A 515 21.68 19.24 20.08
C TRP A 515 22.52 20.25 19.29
N ARG A 516 22.72 21.47 19.81
CA ARG A 516 23.60 22.47 19.17
C ARG A 516 25.05 22.08 19.29
N GLN A 517 25.42 21.52 20.44
CA GLN A 517 26.77 21.02 20.66
C GLN A 517 27.08 19.83 19.73
N LEU A 518 26.13 18.92 19.55
CA LEU A 518 26.22 17.82 18.59
C LEU A 518 26.33 18.33 17.16
N ALA A 519 25.47 19.27 16.74
CA ALA A 519 25.53 19.87 15.41
C ALA A 519 26.91 20.51 15.15
N ALA A 520 27.40 21.34 16.08
CA ALA A 520 28.70 21.99 15.95
C ALA A 520 29.88 20.99 15.95
N ALA A 521 29.78 19.89 16.68
CA ALA A 521 30.82 18.86 16.70
C ALA A 521 30.88 18.04 15.40
N LEU A 522 29.76 17.91 14.70
CA LEU A 522 29.63 17.12 13.46
C LEU A 522 29.86 17.95 12.19
N GLU A 523 29.57 19.25 12.24
CA GLU A 523 29.68 20.20 11.10
C GLU A 523 31.04 20.13 10.38
N PRO A 524 32.21 20.12 11.07
CA PRO A 524 33.52 20.06 10.39
C PRO A 524 33.75 18.77 9.58
N SER A 525 32.99 17.71 9.88
CA SER A 525 33.08 16.40 9.24
C SER A 525 32.03 16.19 8.16
N ASP A 526 31.18 17.18 7.91
CA ASP A 526 30.02 17.04 7.03
C ASP A 526 29.14 15.84 7.36
N LEU A 527 28.99 15.61 8.67
CA LEU A 527 28.08 14.64 9.27
C LEU A 527 26.91 15.36 9.92
N GLU A 528 25.82 14.64 10.10
CA GLU A 528 24.60 15.10 10.75
C GLU A 528 24.12 14.03 11.74
N PHE A 529 23.27 14.43 12.68
CA PHE A 529 22.58 13.50 13.56
C PHE A 529 21.08 13.53 13.29
N ASN A 530 20.46 12.37 13.49
CA ASN A 530 19.06 12.13 13.24
C ASN A 530 18.48 11.28 14.40
N VAL A 531 17.16 11.29 14.59
CA VAL A 531 16.48 10.44 15.59
C VAL A 531 15.69 9.40 14.84
N GLN A 532 16.19 8.17 14.83
CA GLN A 532 15.56 7.06 14.14
C GLN A 532 15.14 6.04 15.18
N ASP A 533 13.82 5.85 15.27
CA ASP A 533 13.19 4.99 16.27
C ASP A 533 13.56 5.35 17.72
N GLU A 534 14.40 4.53 18.34
CA GLU A 534 14.79 4.57 19.75
C GLU A 534 16.26 4.97 19.91
N ALA A 535 16.90 5.46 18.84
CA ALA A 535 18.32 5.81 18.82
C ALA A 535 18.61 7.15 18.15
N ILE A 536 19.69 7.79 18.58
CA ILE A 536 20.34 8.88 17.84
C ILE A 536 21.25 8.23 16.81
N VAL A 537 21.13 8.62 15.55
CA VAL A 537 21.90 8.07 14.45
C VAL A 537 22.78 9.17 13.86
N ILE A 538 24.07 8.91 13.74
CA ILE A 538 25.04 9.77 13.06
C ILE A 538 25.22 9.27 11.62
N THR A 539 24.96 10.14 10.65
CA THR A 539 24.94 9.85 9.21
C THR A 539 25.44 11.06 8.42
N TYR A 540 25.58 10.98 7.09
CA TYR A 540 25.79 12.16 6.21
C TYR A 540 24.61 12.42 5.27
N ASP A 541 23.55 11.61 5.37
CA ASP A 541 22.41 11.67 4.48
C ASP A 541 21.64 12.98 4.64
N ARG A 542 22.00 13.98 3.81
CA ARG A 542 21.41 15.32 3.80
C ARG A 542 19.98 15.36 3.26
N TRP A 543 19.44 14.25 2.74
CA TRP A 543 18.08 14.17 2.18
C TRP A 543 17.15 13.15 2.87
N GLY A 544 17.66 12.15 3.59
CA GLY A 544 16.91 10.89 3.79
C GLY A 544 16.20 10.64 5.12
N THR A 545 15.90 11.65 5.94
CA THR A 545 14.80 11.47 6.93
C THR A 545 14.21 12.81 7.34
N LEU A 546 13.09 13.17 6.72
CA LEU A 546 12.24 14.24 7.22
C LEU A 546 11.65 13.81 8.57
N HIS A 547 11.69 14.73 9.53
CA HIS A 547 11.08 14.58 10.85
C HIS A 547 9.77 15.32 10.87
N SER A 548 8.72 14.62 11.24
CA SER A 548 7.39 15.20 11.44
C SER A 548 7.17 15.41 12.93
N GLU A 549 6.91 16.65 13.33
CA GLU A 549 6.73 17.03 14.72
C GLU A 549 5.42 17.79 14.91
N LEU A 550 4.70 17.50 16.00
CA LEU A 550 3.43 18.14 16.31
C LEU A 550 3.56 19.14 17.47
N LEU A 551 3.43 20.43 17.17
CA LEU A 551 3.61 21.53 18.11
C LEU A 551 2.25 22.06 18.60
N ASP A 552 2.09 22.19 19.91
CA ASP A 552 0.96 22.92 20.49
C ASP A 552 1.18 24.43 20.32
N VAL A 553 0.35 25.03 19.47
CA VAL A 553 0.38 26.45 19.15
C VAL A 553 -0.91 27.16 19.56
N GLN A 554 -1.82 26.47 20.26
CA GLN A 554 -3.15 27.00 20.59
C GLN A 554 -3.04 28.29 21.43
N GLY A 555 -2.05 28.34 22.32
CA GLY A 555 -1.71 29.54 23.08
C GLY A 555 -1.27 30.72 22.21
N LEU A 556 -0.65 30.48 21.06
CA LEU A 556 -0.17 31.53 20.16
C LEU A 556 -1.25 31.96 19.16
N THR A 557 -2.00 31.00 18.62
CA THR A 557 -2.86 31.19 17.44
C THR A 557 -4.35 31.39 17.76
N SER A 558 -4.82 31.01 18.95
CA SER A 558 -6.24 30.96 19.26
C SER A 558 -6.64 31.87 20.44
N GLY A 559 -7.82 32.52 20.33
CA GLY A 559 -8.43 33.37 21.37
C GLY A 559 -8.27 34.88 21.17
N GLY A 560 -9.00 35.70 21.95
CA GLY A 560 -9.04 37.17 21.81
C GLY A 560 -7.72 37.92 22.10
N LYS A 561 -6.68 37.19 22.52
CA LYS A 561 -5.28 37.64 22.70
C LYS A 561 -4.29 36.74 21.94
N SER A 562 -4.65 36.25 20.75
CA SER A 562 -3.67 35.57 19.88
C SER A 562 -2.51 36.52 19.55
N LEU A 563 -1.30 35.98 19.60
CA LEU A 563 -0.08 36.73 19.28
C LEU A 563 0.10 36.83 17.76
N VAL A 564 -0.24 35.75 17.06
CA VAL A 564 -0.06 35.50 15.63
C VAL A 564 -1.24 34.69 15.10
N SER A 565 -1.59 34.85 13.82
CA SER A 565 -2.39 33.83 13.13
C SER A 565 -1.52 32.60 12.81
N GLN A 566 -2.14 31.47 12.49
CA GLN A 566 -1.41 30.25 12.13
C GLN A 566 -0.57 30.43 10.86
N SER A 567 -1.11 31.10 9.84
CA SER A 567 -0.35 31.42 8.61
C SER A 567 0.85 32.32 8.92
N GLU A 568 0.67 33.34 9.75
CA GLU A 568 1.77 34.22 10.15
C GLU A 568 2.83 33.49 10.98
N LEU A 569 2.43 32.49 11.78
CA LEU A 569 3.37 31.65 12.52
C LEU A 569 4.21 30.79 11.57
N CYS A 570 3.61 30.20 10.54
CA CYS A 570 4.33 29.44 9.52
C CYS A 570 5.31 30.36 8.76
N ASP A 571 4.83 31.52 8.31
CA ASP A 571 5.68 32.53 7.65
C ASP A 571 6.84 32.97 8.53
N LEU A 572 6.59 33.15 9.83
CA LEU A 572 7.60 33.53 10.81
C LEU A 572 8.66 32.43 10.94
N MET A 573 8.24 31.15 11.00
CA MET A 573 9.16 30.02 11.03
C MET A 573 10.05 29.97 9.78
N VAL A 574 9.45 30.09 8.59
CA VAL A 574 10.17 30.09 7.30
C VAL A 574 11.19 31.24 7.25
N ALA A 575 10.82 32.43 7.72
CA ALA A 575 11.72 33.58 7.74
C ALA A 575 12.83 33.45 8.79
N THR A 576 12.60 32.77 9.92
CA THR A 576 13.61 32.60 10.98
C THR A 576 14.61 31.50 10.71
N ILE A 577 14.12 30.42 10.13
CA ILE A 577 14.83 29.15 10.07
C ILE A 577 14.93 28.82 8.59
N GLU A 578 16.05 29.24 8.01
CA GLU A 578 16.34 28.98 6.59
C GLU A 578 16.34 27.47 6.35
N SER A 579 15.43 27.04 5.48
CA SER A 579 15.34 25.68 4.93
C SER A 579 14.61 25.75 3.60
N ASP A 580 15.08 24.97 2.63
CA ASP A 580 14.46 24.84 1.31
C ASP A 580 13.21 23.93 1.34
N HIS A 581 12.99 23.21 2.46
CA HIS A 581 11.95 22.19 2.59
C HIS A 581 11.16 22.39 3.87
N TRP A 582 10.13 23.23 3.81
CA TRP A 582 9.14 23.40 4.88
C TRP A 582 7.82 22.76 4.52
N MET A 583 7.33 21.91 5.41
CA MET A 583 5.99 21.36 5.34
C MET A 583 5.22 21.73 6.60
N PHE A 584 4.04 22.32 6.40
CA PHE A 584 3.13 22.69 7.48
C PHE A 584 1.75 22.11 7.21
N SER A 585 1.16 21.49 8.22
CA SER A 585 -0.28 21.24 8.29
C SER A 585 -0.73 21.57 9.70
N ALA A 586 -1.99 21.95 9.89
CA ALA A 586 -2.48 22.21 11.23
C ALA A 586 -3.87 21.65 11.42
N LEU A 587 -4.14 21.31 12.67
CA LEU A 587 -5.40 20.74 13.06
C LEU A 587 -5.63 21.06 14.53
N HIS A 588 -6.79 21.62 14.87
CA HIS A 588 -7.22 21.86 16.26
C HIS A 588 -6.19 22.63 17.13
N GLY A 589 -5.58 23.70 16.57
CA GLY A 589 -4.59 24.51 17.31
C GLY A 589 -3.22 23.83 17.49
N HIS A 590 -2.99 22.71 16.82
CA HIS A 590 -1.70 22.06 16.73
C HIS A 590 -1.14 22.26 15.32
N LEU A 591 0.14 22.59 15.22
CA LEU A 591 0.86 22.75 13.97
C LEU A 591 1.79 21.55 13.82
N ALA A 592 1.53 20.71 12.81
CA ALA A 592 2.45 19.69 12.38
C ALA A 592 3.46 20.29 11.39
N VAL A 593 4.72 20.11 11.70
CA VAL A 593 5.86 20.68 10.99
C VAL A 593 6.73 19.53 10.52
N GLU A 594 7.11 19.51 9.25
CA GLU A 594 8.12 18.59 8.75
C GLU A 594 9.31 19.31 8.16
N ASN A 595 10.49 18.86 8.58
CA ASN A 595 11.80 19.36 8.15
C ASN A 595 12.88 18.36 8.59
N ASN A 596 14.16 18.65 8.34
CA ASN A 596 15.24 17.90 8.99
C ASN A 596 15.20 18.10 10.53
N LEU A 597 15.81 17.17 11.27
CA LEU A 597 15.74 17.17 12.74
C LEU A 597 16.25 18.46 13.37
N GLN A 598 17.36 19.01 12.87
CA GLN A 598 17.94 20.23 13.43
C GLN A 598 16.96 21.41 13.32
N LYS A 599 16.31 21.56 12.16
CA LYS A 599 15.30 22.59 11.91
C LYS A 599 14.05 22.36 12.76
N ILE A 600 13.65 21.11 13.01
CA ILE A 600 12.59 20.77 13.95
C ILE A 600 12.96 21.19 15.38
N LEU A 601 14.17 20.93 15.85
CA LEU A 601 14.64 21.32 17.19
C LEU A 601 14.76 22.85 17.34
N GLU A 602 15.18 23.56 16.30
CA GLU A 602 15.15 25.03 16.22
C GLU A 602 13.70 25.55 16.34
N THR A 603 12.77 24.92 15.62
CA THR A 603 11.34 25.28 15.64
C THR A 603 10.72 25.04 17.02
N ARG A 604 11.02 23.89 17.66
CA ARG A 604 10.56 23.59 19.02
C ARG A 604 11.05 24.63 20.02
N SER A 605 12.33 25.02 19.91
CA SER A 605 12.93 26.06 20.76
C SER A 605 12.24 27.41 20.57
N LEU A 606 11.96 27.80 19.31
CA LEU A 606 11.25 29.03 18.97
C LEU A 606 9.82 29.04 19.52
N VAL A 607 9.04 27.99 19.30
CA VAL A 607 7.65 27.90 19.79
C VAL A 607 7.60 27.93 21.31
N ARG A 608 8.54 27.25 21.99
CA ARG A 608 8.68 27.32 23.45
C ARG A 608 8.93 28.75 23.92
N TYR A 609 9.91 29.43 23.31
CA TYR A 609 10.22 30.82 23.64
C TYR A 609 9.02 31.76 23.46
N LEU A 610 8.30 31.64 22.34
CA LEU A 610 7.11 32.44 22.06
C LEU A 610 6.00 32.18 23.08
N ASN A 611 5.79 30.93 23.48
CA ASN A 611 4.80 30.56 24.50
C ASN A 611 5.16 31.13 25.87
N GLU A 612 6.42 31.00 26.30
CA GLU A 612 6.92 31.51 27.59
C GLU A 612 6.87 33.04 27.68
N ASN A 613 7.14 33.74 26.57
CA ASN A 613 7.20 35.20 26.53
C ASN A 613 5.93 35.86 25.99
N ARG A 614 4.87 35.09 25.74
CA ARG A 614 3.62 35.55 25.09
C ARG A 614 3.06 36.85 25.68
N GLN A 615 3.12 37.03 26.99
CA GLN A 615 2.55 38.22 27.66
C GLN A 615 3.36 39.50 27.40
N ASN A 616 4.64 39.38 27.09
CA ASN A 616 5.58 40.48 26.91
C ASN A 616 5.78 40.85 25.43
N LEU A 617 5.29 40.04 24.50
CA LEU A 617 5.46 40.23 23.06
C LEU A 617 4.26 41.00 22.47
N PRO A 618 4.49 41.99 21.59
CA PRO A 618 3.42 42.66 20.87
C PRO A 618 2.80 41.73 19.83
N ARG A 619 1.52 41.92 19.48
CA ARG A 619 0.88 41.11 18.41
C ARG A 619 1.54 41.41 17.07
N VAL A 620 1.75 40.39 16.25
CA VAL A 620 2.36 40.55 14.92
C VAL A 620 1.53 41.46 14.03
N ALA A 621 0.19 41.35 14.08
CA ALA A 621 -0.70 42.24 13.35
C ALA A 621 -0.58 43.72 13.77
N ASP A 622 -0.22 44.01 15.02
CA ASP A 622 -0.02 45.38 15.50
C ASP A 622 1.32 45.92 15.00
N VAL A 623 2.37 45.12 15.08
CA VAL A 623 3.70 45.49 14.56
C VAL A 623 3.66 45.68 13.04
N ARG A 624 2.97 44.81 12.31
CA ARG A 624 2.75 44.93 10.87
C ARG A 624 2.03 46.23 10.51
N ARG A 625 0.94 46.57 11.21
CA ARG A 625 0.24 47.85 11.01
C ARG A 625 1.12 49.06 11.30
N MET A 626 1.95 49.01 12.35
CA MET A 626 2.91 50.07 12.66
C MET A 626 3.99 50.20 11.59
N ALA A 627 4.48 49.08 11.04
CA ALA A 627 5.43 49.07 9.95
C ALA A 627 4.83 49.66 8.66
N GLU A 628 3.64 49.20 8.25
CA GLU A 628 2.92 49.67 7.05
C GLU A 628 2.59 51.17 7.10
N ALA A 629 2.38 51.73 8.29
CA ALA A 629 2.15 53.16 8.50
C ALA A 629 3.43 54.01 8.44
N SER A 630 4.62 53.40 8.46
CA SER A 630 5.90 54.12 8.41
C SER A 630 6.28 54.50 6.97
N ALA A 631 6.58 55.77 6.75
CA ALA A 631 7.03 56.29 5.45
C ALA A 631 8.34 55.63 4.95
N SER A 632 9.15 55.10 5.86
CA SER A 632 10.39 54.37 5.54
C SER A 632 10.10 52.96 5.00
N TYR A 633 9.09 52.28 5.54
CA TYR A 633 8.66 50.96 5.10
C TYR A 633 7.99 51.02 3.73
N GLN A 634 7.14 52.04 3.49
CA GLN A 634 6.49 52.25 2.19
C GLN A 634 7.47 52.55 1.05
N ARG A 635 8.66 53.08 1.36
CA ARG A 635 9.74 53.27 0.35
C ARG A 635 10.45 51.97 0.03
N LEU A 636 10.73 51.13 1.03
CA LEU A 636 11.38 49.82 0.88
C LEU A 636 10.49 48.81 0.14
N TRP A 637 9.19 48.77 0.50
CA TRP A 637 8.19 47.89 -0.10
C TRP A 637 8.04 48.05 -1.63
N ASN A 638 8.29 49.25 -2.16
CA ASN A 638 8.19 49.54 -3.59
C ASN A 638 9.42 49.10 -4.41
N GLU A 639 10.52 48.68 -3.77
CA GLU A 639 11.78 48.37 -4.46
C GLU A 639 12.09 46.86 -4.58
N SER A 640 11.37 45.95 -3.89
CA SER A 640 11.49 44.50 -4.16
C SER A 640 10.31 43.66 -3.65
N GLU A 641 9.88 42.65 -4.42
CA GLU A 641 8.96 41.58 -3.97
C GLU A 641 9.56 40.69 -2.85
N LYS A 642 10.84 40.85 -2.49
CA LYS A 642 11.58 40.04 -1.49
C LYS A 642 11.57 40.59 -0.06
N ASP A 643 10.89 41.71 0.21
CA ASP A 643 11.01 42.43 1.50
C ASP A 643 10.10 41.91 2.63
N ASN A 644 9.29 40.88 2.36
CA ASN A 644 8.40 40.27 3.34
C ASN A 644 9.16 39.55 4.47
N ASP A 645 10.41 39.13 4.23
CA ASP A 645 11.25 38.49 5.24
C ASP A 645 11.95 39.49 6.16
N ARG A 646 12.22 40.72 5.69
CA ARG A 646 12.96 41.73 6.49
C ARG A 646 12.18 42.23 7.70
N TRP A 647 10.89 42.52 7.56
CA TRP A 647 10.10 42.99 8.71
C TRP A 647 9.78 41.88 9.70
N ARG A 648 9.65 40.63 9.23
CA ARG A 648 9.50 39.44 10.09
C ARG A 648 10.78 39.19 10.87
N THR A 649 11.93 39.24 10.21
CA THR A 649 13.24 39.19 10.85
C THR A 649 13.41 40.32 11.86
N ALA A 650 12.96 41.54 11.55
CA ALA A 650 12.98 42.68 12.46
C ALA A 650 12.01 42.54 13.66
N TYR A 651 10.84 41.90 13.49
CA TYR A 651 9.94 41.56 14.60
C TYR A 651 10.62 40.58 15.58
N LEU A 652 11.38 39.62 15.05
CA LEU A 652 12.11 38.65 15.84
C LEU A 652 13.35 39.22 16.49
N ASP A 653 14.11 40.05 15.78
CA ASP A 653 15.22 40.81 16.37
C ASP A 653 14.67 41.70 17.51
N PHE A 654 13.53 42.37 17.31
CA PHE A 654 12.82 43.10 18.37
C PHE A 654 12.35 42.21 19.53
N ALA A 655 11.86 40.99 19.25
CA ALA A 655 11.38 40.03 20.23
C ALA A 655 12.50 39.31 21.00
N LEU A 656 13.68 39.14 20.40
CA LEU A 656 14.83 38.37 20.91
C LEU A 656 15.92 39.25 21.54
N THR A 657 15.99 40.55 21.22
CA THR A 657 17.04 41.47 21.73
C THR A 657 16.70 42.18 23.04
N ARG A 658 15.50 41.98 23.62
CA ARG A 658 15.15 42.56 24.93
C ARG A 658 15.06 41.50 26.01
N PRO A 659 15.70 41.72 27.19
CA PRO A 659 15.46 40.86 28.33
C PRO A 659 13.98 40.97 28.75
N ALA A 660 13.41 39.84 29.19
CA ALA A 660 12.07 39.80 29.75
C ALA A 660 11.90 40.94 30.76
N VAL A 661 10.97 41.86 30.49
CA VAL A 661 10.64 42.91 31.46
C VAL A 661 10.10 42.18 32.69
N PRO A 662 10.73 42.29 33.87
CA PRO A 662 10.20 41.65 35.06
C PRO A 662 8.78 42.18 35.28
N SER A 663 7.83 41.23 35.38
CA SER A 663 6.44 41.51 35.70
C SER A 663 6.40 42.42 36.93
N GLN A 664 6.02 43.69 36.74
CA GLN A 664 5.76 44.57 37.87
C GLN A 664 4.52 44.05 38.60
N PRO A 665 4.54 44.03 39.95
CA PRO A 665 3.53 43.38 40.78
C PRO A 665 2.13 43.98 40.65
#